data_AF-A0A269TL73-F1
#
_entry.id   AF-A0A269TL73-F1
#
_cell.length_a   1.000
_cell.length_b   1.000
_cell.length_c   1.000
_cell.angle_alpha   90.00
_cell.angle_beta   90.00
_cell.angle_gamma   90.00
#
_symmetry.space_group_name_H-M   'P 1'
#
loop_
_entity.id
_entity.type
_entity.pdbx_description
1 polymer ?
#
loop_
_entity_poly.entity_id
_entity_poly.type
_entity_poly.pdbx_seq_one_letter_code
_entity_poly.pdbx_strand_id
1 'polypeptide(L)'
;MKKLNKKSFLFLGGIVATGVAATAIACSNGTGSEAEKTAMVAKVANQVRSLNLVASATYENLESLKTALENANDVEKISAVLNQTSATGFKKVFSDNSDVKLKSTNGVRIDLGKVIVSITLTFQDSNITVSSNVNIVINTEELEINIAKSKTWYAKLSKTNTAGDSFKNNLPSKTKTVDSFVFANALTSVPEGYDAHFVVVKDSANDTNGSLKVNVVLGKGLEYFNLDETVTRDLNTAKGVEVTISGFATSETFKEPTDKEIVTTWYQTVADTNTAGTNFKNHLPSSVGPLNASVFATALRVSPEGFSQNFVVVANSIDDKTGMLKVKVVLSKGAQFFNLDGTVTDSLEAATGKEVTVSGFEVNNPEIITNWYEKVSASSDVSDSFKTTLASKVLTVDSSVFKVPLTSGPENFSTHFVVVENSADDEKGTLKVKIVLAKATQFFNRDGSAVLAVSEADGTEVLLTGFAKKDESKTPEKPDFSAEIAKAKTWYSTINLTNKTGNNFKNTLPSKIDVVDGSVFEHALTNSPEGLTINYEVVKGSSNDNEGSLKVKVVLAKGTNFFNEDGSISTSLAQAVGKEITVLGFKKLSDEQPNQPVETVNQQVKKWFTFLSSTFIHLSERERVTWPSDITNEMLSAELAKWVKGPKDEFTNPEGTIPEIKLFPENTTDDSQGIVYINVSLKNSEGKYFNKDGVEQDEPYLQKARVQGLLSYQTFAQNLYDQIKDFKIENSTNNVSNSPESKNASLLEKHFEYLTLNKKYDFKILLENSPAKDAINDKEGTLKVRAYVTREGHYLGYFGTDVESKAKAHFIDITVSGFRIISDLENAVEKITNFKVKDNLAIADAKKIKALNNSDVNLEKLIETLNLGLVADKQLNFDTKNLELVSTKDLITLEFDDRSTAIAVKITLKDKTTQLSTTLQFKTDFNGFLPLFLTPEKRPTVDLNNKYAVIEFKEFKKTTSQTSQQRIKQFISAFVKANQNDSAKLNNFANSFSYAVSSRVSSGIDKLNLIIPYNVEEFKATNNPINWMVNAATGNIPESWIGASREFTVFGGLQNNTRNNEANGKPWNYNAADGTKKLTFATIDNKQYWITNKDSQFVGNSRSTIKTSATTSPFTDGLAVAVRLLMDTLK
;
A
#
# COMPACT_ATOMS: atom_id res chain seq x y z
N MET A 1 -8.02 -1.26 -105.32
CA MET A 1 -9.50 -1.29 -105.34
C MET A 1 -10.06 -2.63 -104.81
N LYS A 2 -9.61 -3.12 -103.65
CA LYS A 2 -10.00 -4.42 -103.04
C LYS A 2 -10.18 -4.18 -101.53
N LYS A 3 -11.19 -4.69 -100.83
CA LYS A 3 -11.73 -6.08 -100.67
C LYS A 3 -10.79 -7.02 -99.91
N LEU A 4 -11.10 -7.28 -98.63
CA LEU A 4 -11.12 -8.61 -97.99
C LEU A 4 -11.99 -8.58 -96.70
N ASN A 5 -12.54 -9.68 -96.15
CA ASN A 5 -13.44 -10.69 -96.76
C ASN A 5 -14.15 -11.58 -95.67
N LYS A 6 -15.49 -11.56 -95.53
CA LYS A 6 -16.37 -12.57 -94.84
C LYS A 6 -16.10 -12.80 -93.32
N LYS A 7 -17.01 -13.28 -92.44
CA LYS A 7 -18.46 -13.65 -92.39
C LYS A 7 -18.92 -13.32 -90.93
N SER A 8 -20.13 -13.48 -90.37
CA SER A 8 -21.45 -14.09 -90.71
C SER A 8 -22.53 -13.33 -89.87
N PHE A 9 -23.76 -13.07 -90.34
CA PHE A 9 -25.03 -13.84 -90.17
C PHE A 9 -25.54 -13.98 -88.71
N LEU A 10 -26.82 -13.71 -88.35
CA LEU A 10 -28.00 -13.21 -89.12
C LEU A 10 -29.21 -12.76 -88.20
N PHE A 11 -30.21 -12.07 -88.78
CA PHE A 11 -31.58 -11.67 -88.27
C PHE A 11 -31.63 -10.67 -87.07
N LEU A 12 -32.48 -9.62 -86.95
CA LEU A 12 -33.94 -9.32 -87.22
C LEU A 12 -34.89 -9.91 -86.16
N GLY A 13 -35.91 -9.22 -85.59
CA GLY A 13 -36.45 -7.84 -85.68
C GLY A 13 -37.48 -7.62 -84.51
N GLY A 14 -38.31 -6.56 -84.36
CA GLY A 14 -38.58 -5.32 -85.11
C GLY A 14 -39.77 -4.51 -84.50
N ILE A 15 -40.15 -3.39 -85.16
CA ILE A 15 -41.46 -2.66 -85.29
C ILE A 15 -42.69 -3.18 -84.45
N VAL A 16 -43.63 -2.37 -83.89
CA VAL A 16 -44.64 -1.43 -84.49
C VAL A 16 -45.14 -0.39 -83.44
N ALA A 17 -45.87 0.67 -83.86
CA ALA A 17 -46.37 1.80 -83.04
C ALA A 17 -47.91 1.88 -82.89
N THR A 18 -48.37 2.89 -82.12
CA THR A 18 -49.76 3.46 -82.02
C THR A 18 -50.91 2.59 -81.47
N GLY A 19 -51.68 3.13 -80.52
CA GLY A 19 -52.95 2.57 -80.01
C GLY A 19 -53.55 3.43 -78.89
N VAL A 20 -54.85 3.73 -78.95
CA VAL A 20 -55.52 4.74 -78.08
C VAL A 20 -56.40 4.07 -77.00
N ALA A 21 -56.64 4.80 -75.92
CA ALA A 21 -57.76 4.68 -74.96
C ALA A 21 -57.75 3.55 -73.91
N ALA A 22 -57.54 3.97 -72.66
CA ALA A 22 -58.45 3.64 -71.55
C ALA A 22 -58.69 4.93 -70.73
N THR A 23 -59.90 5.11 -70.19
CA THR A 23 -60.30 6.32 -69.45
C THR A 23 -59.91 6.27 -67.97
N ALA A 24 -59.94 7.44 -67.31
CA ALA A 24 -59.46 7.61 -65.95
C ALA A 24 -60.31 6.92 -64.87
N ILE A 25 -59.64 6.35 -63.88
CA ILE A 25 -60.09 6.35 -62.48
C ILE A 25 -58.93 6.92 -61.65
N ALA A 26 -59.23 7.86 -60.76
CA ALA A 26 -58.29 8.43 -59.81
C ALA A 26 -58.31 7.66 -58.48
N CYS A 27 -57.35 7.97 -57.61
CA CYS A 27 -57.23 7.50 -56.22
C CYS A 27 -56.86 6.03 -56.00
N SER A 28 -55.61 5.83 -55.56
CA SER A 28 -55.43 5.35 -54.19
C SER A 28 -54.53 6.33 -53.43
N ASN A 29 -55.01 6.85 -52.30
CA ASN A 29 -54.13 7.37 -51.26
C ASN A 29 -53.35 6.19 -50.65
N GLY A 30 -52.20 6.43 -50.03
CA GLY A 30 -51.31 5.35 -49.56
C GLY A 30 -51.97 4.38 -48.56
N THR A 31 -52.45 3.24 -49.05
CA THR A 31 -53.07 2.15 -48.26
C THR A 31 -52.05 1.19 -47.65
N GLY A 32 -50.75 1.50 -47.73
CA GLY A 32 -49.74 0.82 -46.92
C GLY A 32 -49.92 1.19 -45.44
N SER A 33 -50.07 0.17 -44.60
CA SER A 33 -50.22 0.30 -43.15
C SER A 33 -48.99 0.94 -42.51
N GLU A 34 -49.16 1.48 -41.30
CA GLU A 34 -48.06 2.01 -40.50
C GLU A 34 -46.98 0.93 -40.23
N ALA A 35 -47.39 -0.34 -40.11
CA ALA A 35 -46.49 -1.48 -39.96
C ALA A 35 -45.61 -1.72 -41.21
N GLU A 36 -46.17 -1.65 -42.42
CA GLU A 36 -45.42 -1.80 -43.68
C GLU A 36 -44.45 -0.64 -43.89
N LYS A 37 -44.87 0.59 -43.58
CA LYS A 37 -44.01 1.79 -43.60
C LYS A 37 -42.88 1.69 -42.58
N THR A 38 -43.17 1.16 -41.39
CA THR A 38 -42.16 0.85 -40.35
C THR A 38 -41.17 -0.22 -40.81
N ALA A 39 -41.64 -1.29 -41.46
CA ALA A 39 -40.77 -2.30 -42.05
C ALA A 39 -39.87 -1.74 -43.16
N MET A 40 -40.38 -0.82 -43.99
CA MET A 40 -39.60 -0.14 -45.03
C MET A 40 -38.50 0.75 -44.43
N VAL A 41 -38.82 1.59 -43.43
CA VAL A 41 -37.83 2.42 -42.73
C VAL A 41 -36.80 1.54 -41.99
N ALA A 42 -37.21 0.42 -41.38
CA ALA A 42 -36.32 -0.53 -40.73
C ALA A 42 -35.40 -1.28 -41.72
N LYS A 43 -35.89 -1.63 -42.91
CA LYS A 43 -35.09 -2.19 -44.01
C LYS A 43 -33.97 -1.22 -44.41
N VAL A 44 -34.31 0.05 -44.69
CA VAL A 44 -33.33 1.07 -45.06
C VAL A 44 -32.34 1.32 -43.91
N ALA A 45 -32.81 1.36 -42.67
CA ALA A 45 -31.94 1.47 -41.49
C ALA A 45 -30.89 0.35 -41.39
N ASN A 46 -31.28 -0.89 -41.71
CA ASN A 46 -30.35 -2.02 -41.71
C ASN A 46 -29.40 -2.00 -42.93
N GLN A 47 -29.87 -1.59 -44.11
CA GLN A 47 -29.00 -1.39 -45.28
C GLN A 47 -27.94 -0.31 -44.99
N VAL A 48 -28.34 0.85 -44.47
CA VAL A 48 -27.45 1.96 -44.11
C VAL A 48 -26.45 1.55 -43.01
N ARG A 49 -26.87 0.78 -41.99
CA ARG A 49 -25.98 0.25 -40.95
C ARG A 49 -24.96 -0.77 -41.47
N SER A 50 -25.21 -1.42 -42.61
CA SER A 50 -24.34 -2.47 -43.18
C SER A 50 -23.21 -1.95 -44.08
N LEU A 51 -23.14 -0.65 -44.33
CA LEU A 51 -22.09 -0.05 -45.16
C LEU A 51 -20.81 0.15 -44.35
N ASN A 52 -19.65 -0.34 -44.84
CA ASN A 52 -18.36 0.17 -44.38
C ASN A 52 -18.12 1.51 -45.07
N LEU A 53 -18.22 2.61 -44.31
CA LEU A 53 -18.03 3.95 -44.82
C LEU A 53 -16.65 4.47 -44.41
N VAL A 54 -15.93 5.04 -45.37
CA VAL A 54 -14.61 5.62 -45.18
C VAL A 54 -14.64 7.09 -45.58
N ALA A 55 -14.07 7.95 -44.74
CA ALA A 55 -13.96 9.38 -44.97
C ALA A 55 -13.09 9.70 -46.20
N SER A 56 -13.29 10.89 -46.77
CA SER A 56 -12.38 11.45 -47.77
C SER A 56 -11.00 11.71 -47.15
N ALA A 57 -9.93 11.48 -47.93
CA ALA A 57 -8.55 11.80 -47.57
C ALA A 57 -8.26 13.30 -47.30
N THR A 58 -9.27 14.17 -47.49
CA THR A 58 -9.19 15.62 -47.29
C THR A 58 -9.34 16.08 -45.83
N TYR A 59 -9.56 15.16 -44.88
CA TYR A 59 -9.72 15.50 -43.45
C TYR A 59 -8.46 15.13 -42.66
N GLU A 60 -7.73 16.13 -42.19
CA GLU A 60 -6.44 15.96 -41.49
C GLU A 60 -6.56 15.22 -40.15
N ASN A 61 -7.74 15.25 -39.52
CA ASN A 61 -7.97 14.61 -38.22
C ASN A 61 -9.47 14.33 -37.96
N LEU A 62 -9.73 13.47 -36.96
CA LEU A 62 -11.08 13.03 -36.59
C LEU A 62 -12.02 14.17 -36.15
N GLU A 63 -11.50 15.23 -35.53
CA GLU A 63 -12.33 16.36 -35.09
C GLU A 63 -12.79 17.19 -36.30
N SER A 64 -11.91 17.43 -37.29
CA SER A 64 -12.29 18.10 -38.54
C SER A 64 -13.39 17.33 -39.32
N LEU A 65 -13.32 15.99 -39.31
CA LEU A 65 -14.33 15.12 -39.88
C LEU A 65 -15.65 15.15 -39.08
N LYS A 66 -15.57 15.13 -37.75
CA LYS A 66 -16.72 15.31 -36.85
C LYS A 66 -17.42 16.64 -37.10
N THR A 67 -16.70 17.77 -37.14
CA THR A 67 -17.27 19.10 -37.40
C THR A 67 -17.93 19.18 -38.78
N ALA A 68 -17.37 18.56 -39.81
CA ALA A 68 -18.01 18.47 -41.12
C ALA A 68 -19.33 17.68 -41.08
N LEU A 69 -19.38 16.58 -40.32
CA LEU A 69 -20.55 15.73 -40.15
C LEU A 69 -21.64 16.33 -39.25
N GLU A 70 -21.27 17.14 -38.25
CA GLU A 70 -22.21 17.90 -37.41
C GLU A 70 -23.03 18.90 -38.25
N ASN A 71 -22.48 19.37 -39.37
CA ASN A 71 -23.14 20.24 -40.33
C ASN A 71 -23.81 19.49 -41.51
N ALA A 72 -23.66 18.16 -41.58
CA ALA A 72 -24.20 17.33 -42.67
C ALA A 72 -25.61 16.82 -42.35
N ASN A 73 -26.63 17.56 -42.76
CA ASN A 73 -28.05 17.24 -42.46
C ASN A 73 -28.84 16.60 -43.61
N ASP A 74 -28.18 16.17 -44.69
CA ASP A 74 -28.79 15.49 -45.84
C ASP A 74 -27.86 14.44 -46.46
N VAL A 75 -28.39 13.65 -47.40
CA VAL A 75 -27.66 12.54 -48.05
C VAL A 75 -26.45 13.04 -48.86
N GLU A 76 -26.56 14.20 -49.50
CA GLU A 76 -25.49 14.76 -50.33
C GLU A 76 -24.33 15.26 -49.45
N LYS A 77 -24.61 15.97 -48.36
CA LYS A 77 -23.58 16.44 -47.42
C LYS A 77 -22.85 15.31 -46.72
N ILE A 78 -23.55 14.26 -46.27
CA ILE A 78 -22.88 13.07 -45.71
C ILE A 78 -22.05 12.38 -46.81
N SER A 79 -22.54 12.32 -48.04
CA SER A 79 -21.75 11.77 -49.16
C SER A 79 -20.51 12.61 -49.49
N ALA A 80 -20.53 13.93 -49.24
CA ALA A 80 -19.41 14.83 -49.52
C ALA A 80 -18.23 14.67 -48.54
N VAL A 81 -18.45 14.15 -47.32
CA VAL A 81 -17.35 13.85 -46.39
C VAL A 81 -16.70 12.48 -46.63
N LEU A 82 -17.29 11.65 -47.49
CA LEU A 82 -16.91 10.26 -47.74
C LEU A 82 -16.02 10.12 -48.98
N ASN A 83 -15.16 9.10 -49.01
CA ASN A 83 -14.43 8.77 -50.24
C ASN A 83 -15.38 8.21 -51.32
N GLN A 84 -14.93 8.24 -52.59
CA GLN A 84 -15.79 8.02 -53.76
C GLN A 84 -16.60 6.70 -53.70
N THR A 85 -15.98 5.62 -53.25
CA THR A 85 -16.62 4.30 -53.07
C THR A 85 -17.73 4.37 -52.01
N SER A 86 -17.40 4.93 -50.84
CA SER A 86 -18.31 5.04 -49.70
C SER A 86 -19.50 5.97 -50.01
N ALA A 87 -19.23 7.11 -50.65
CA ALA A 87 -20.24 8.04 -51.12
C ALA A 87 -21.20 7.37 -52.14
N THR A 88 -20.66 6.61 -53.09
CA THR A 88 -21.48 5.89 -54.09
C THR A 88 -22.37 4.83 -53.43
N GLY A 89 -21.83 4.05 -52.50
CA GLY A 89 -22.59 3.06 -51.73
C GLY A 89 -23.70 3.70 -50.89
N PHE A 90 -23.39 4.78 -50.17
CA PHE A 90 -24.35 5.50 -49.33
C PHE A 90 -25.49 6.10 -50.16
N LYS A 91 -25.18 6.84 -51.24
CA LYS A 91 -26.19 7.39 -52.16
C LYS A 91 -27.09 6.30 -52.73
N LYS A 92 -26.52 5.14 -53.12
CA LYS A 92 -27.30 4.04 -53.72
C LYS A 92 -28.42 3.55 -52.80
N VAL A 93 -28.19 3.45 -51.49
CA VAL A 93 -29.22 2.96 -50.55
C VAL A 93 -30.45 3.88 -50.50
N PHE A 94 -30.27 5.20 -50.64
CA PHE A 94 -31.38 6.16 -50.73
C PHE A 94 -32.00 6.20 -52.14
N SER A 95 -31.20 6.07 -53.21
CA SER A 95 -31.69 5.96 -54.58
C SER A 95 -32.54 4.72 -54.82
N ASP A 96 -32.19 3.59 -54.19
CA ASP A 96 -32.93 2.31 -54.24
C ASP A 96 -34.23 2.35 -53.41
N ASN A 97 -34.44 3.35 -52.54
CA ASN A 97 -35.56 3.45 -51.60
C ASN A 97 -36.05 4.91 -51.45
N SER A 98 -36.40 5.57 -52.56
CA SER A 98 -36.68 7.02 -52.69
C SER A 98 -37.61 7.65 -51.64
N ASP A 99 -38.51 6.84 -51.08
CA ASP A 99 -39.58 7.31 -50.20
C ASP A 99 -39.12 7.45 -48.73
N VAL A 100 -37.96 6.88 -48.39
CA VAL A 100 -37.30 7.03 -47.08
C VAL A 100 -36.20 8.07 -47.19
N LYS A 101 -36.39 9.21 -46.53
CA LYS A 101 -35.47 10.35 -46.56
C LYS A 101 -34.65 10.44 -45.27
N LEU A 102 -33.42 10.94 -45.37
CA LEU A 102 -32.67 11.42 -44.21
C LEU A 102 -33.26 12.78 -43.81
N LYS A 103 -33.67 12.91 -42.54
CA LYS A 103 -34.34 14.11 -42.01
C LYS A 103 -33.39 15.03 -41.22
N SER A 104 -32.48 14.44 -40.47
CA SER A 104 -31.55 15.15 -39.59
C SER A 104 -30.40 14.24 -39.17
N THR A 105 -29.28 14.87 -38.82
CA THR A 105 -28.27 14.34 -37.92
C THR A 105 -28.59 14.79 -36.50
N ASN A 106 -28.64 13.85 -35.55
CA ASN A 106 -29.04 14.06 -34.16
C ASN A 106 -27.85 13.99 -33.19
N GLY A 107 -26.63 14.02 -33.72
CA GLY A 107 -25.39 13.94 -32.96
C GLY A 107 -24.29 13.23 -33.73
N VAL A 108 -23.06 13.67 -33.50
CA VAL A 108 -21.84 13.04 -34.02
C VAL A 108 -20.88 12.87 -32.85
N ARG A 109 -20.19 11.73 -32.79
CA ARG A 109 -19.15 11.48 -31.78
C ARG A 109 -17.97 10.74 -32.40
N ILE A 110 -16.80 10.89 -31.79
CA ILE A 110 -15.62 10.08 -32.08
C ILE A 110 -15.63 8.88 -31.12
N ASP A 111 -15.32 7.69 -31.64
CA ASP A 111 -15.35 6.42 -30.91
C ASP A 111 -14.32 5.47 -31.54
N LEU A 112 -13.29 5.05 -30.77
CA LEU A 112 -12.25 4.10 -31.20
C LEU A 112 -11.65 4.36 -32.61
N GLY A 113 -11.22 5.59 -32.88
CA GLY A 113 -10.63 5.99 -34.16
C GLY A 113 -11.63 6.23 -35.30
N LYS A 114 -12.94 6.13 -35.01
CA LYS A 114 -14.04 6.23 -35.99
C LYS A 114 -14.95 7.40 -35.63
N VAL A 115 -15.70 7.91 -36.61
CA VAL A 115 -16.75 8.91 -36.38
C VAL A 115 -18.11 8.23 -36.52
N ILE A 116 -18.90 8.27 -35.45
CA ILE A 116 -20.25 7.70 -35.40
C ILE A 116 -21.27 8.83 -35.49
N VAL A 117 -22.10 8.77 -36.53
CA VAL A 117 -23.14 9.76 -36.83
C VAL A 117 -24.51 9.14 -36.58
N SER A 118 -25.30 9.75 -35.71
CA SER A 118 -26.69 9.36 -35.48
C SER A 118 -27.61 10.10 -36.46
N ILE A 119 -28.17 9.40 -37.43
CA ILE A 119 -29.12 9.95 -38.42
C ILE A 119 -30.56 9.55 -38.07
N THR A 120 -31.53 10.43 -38.38
CA THR A 120 -32.94 10.04 -38.45
C THR A 120 -33.34 9.79 -39.90
N LEU A 121 -33.83 8.57 -40.15
CA LEU A 121 -34.53 8.19 -41.37
C LEU A 121 -36.04 8.38 -41.18
N THR A 122 -36.73 8.96 -42.16
CA THR A 122 -38.18 9.13 -42.12
C THR A 122 -38.86 8.76 -43.44
N PHE A 123 -39.99 8.06 -43.32
CA PHE A 123 -41.02 7.99 -44.35
C PHE A 123 -42.14 8.98 -43.96
N GLN A 124 -42.63 9.80 -44.89
CA GLN A 124 -43.73 10.71 -44.65
C GLN A 124 -44.63 10.81 -45.89
N ASP A 125 -45.92 10.51 -45.70
CA ASP A 125 -46.98 10.86 -46.65
C ASP A 125 -47.96 11.87 -46.03
N SER A 126 -49.12 12.09 -46.67
CA SER A 126 -50.13 13.05 -46.22
C SER A 126 -50.85 12.67 -44.93
N ASN A 127 -50.76 11.42 -44.46
CA ASN A 127 -51.48 10.92 -43.29
C ASN A 127 -50.58 10.25 -42.23
N ILE A 128 -49.42 9.71 -42.60
CA ILE A 128 -48.55 8.92 -41.70
C ILE A 128 -47.09 9.40 -41.80
N THR A 129 -46.44 9.56 -40.65
CA THR A 129 -45.00 9.83 -40.53
C THR A 129 -44.35 8.77 -39.65
N VAL A 130 -43.42 8.00 -40.20
CA VAL A 130 -42.64 6.99 -39.45
C VAL A 130 -41.17 7.40 -39.43
N SER A 131 -40.54 7.30 -38.26
CA SER A 131 -39.14 7.70 -38.03
C SER A 131 -38.32 6.58 -37.39
N SER A 132 -37.04 6.47 -37.73
CA SER A 132 -36.09 5.56 -37.09
C SER A 132 -34.70 6.20 -36.97
N ASN A 133 -34.02 5.94 -35.86
CA ASN A 133 -32.68 6.45 -35.59
C ASN A 133 -31.63 5.38 -35.87
N VAL A 134 -30.58 5.74 -36.62
CA VAL A 134 -29.54 4.83 -37.09
C VAL A 134 -28.18 5.45 -36.81
N ASN A 135 -27.27 4.66 -36.24
CA ASN A 135 -25.87 5.04 -36.16
C ASN A 135 -25.15 4.49 -37.40
N ILE A 136 -24.56 5.38 -38.21
CA ILE A 136 -23.56 5.01 -39.20
C ILE A 136 -22.16 5.21 -38.61
N VAL A 137 -21.21 4.40 -39.06
CA VAL A 137 -19.82 4.42 -38.60
C VAL A 137 -18.94 4.77 -39.80
N ILE A 138 -18.09 5.78 -39.65
CA ILE A 138 -17.19 6.28 -40.69
C ILE A 138 -15.75 6.13 -40.20
N ASN A 139 -14.97 5.29 -40.88
CA ASN A 139 -13.55 5.07 -40.62
C ASN A 139 -12.70 6.15 -41.32
N THR A 140 -11.47 6.37 -40.86
CA THR A 140 -10.43 7.10 -41.62
C THR A 140 -9.62 6.14 -42.48
N GLU A 141 -9.01 6.65 -43.56
CA GLU A 141 -8.10 5.84 -44.39
C GLU A 141 -6.86 5.38 -43.61
N GLU A 142 -6.38 6.16 -42.64
CA GLU A 142 -5.27 5.74 -41.77
C GLU A 142 -5.65 4.54 -40.89
N LEU A 143 -6.89 4.48 -40.38
CA LEU A 143 -7.36 3.36 -39.56
C LEU A 143 -7.42 2.06 -40.37
N GLU A 144 -7.96 2.11 -41.59
CA GLU A 144 -7.96 0.98 -42.54
C GLU A 144 -6.53 0.54 -42.89
N ILE A 145 -5.60 1.48 -43.10
CA ILE A 145 -4.17 1.17 -43.32
C ILE A 145 -3.55 0.50 -42.09
N ASN A 146 -3.86 0.97 -40.88
CA ASN A 146 -3.33 0.40 -39.64
C ASN A 146 -3.87 -1.03 -39.39
N ILE A 147 -5.15 -1.28 -39.68
CA ILE A 147 -5.77 -2.62 -39.64
C ILE A 147 -5.18 -3.56 -40.71
N ALA A 148 -4.96 -3.07 -41.93
CA ALA A 148 -4.32 -3.87 -42.99
C ALA A 148 -2.87 -4.25 -42.65
N LYS A 149 -2.12 -3.33 -42.02
CA LYS A 149 -0.74 -3.57 -41.54
C LYS A 149 -0.71 -4.62 -40.42
N SER A 150 -1.58 -4.50 -39.41
CA SER A 150 -1.62 -5.47 -38.29
C SER A 150 -2.00 -6.87 -38.77
N LYS A 151 -3.02 -7.01 -39.63
CA LYS A 151 -3.42 -8.28 -40.27
C LYS A 151 -2.27 -8.90 -41.07
N THR A 152 -1.48 -8.08 -41.77
CA THR A 152 -0.29 -8.51 -42.53
C THR A 152 0.87 -8.94 -41.64
N TRP A 153 0.99 -8.40 -40.43
CA TRP A 153 1.98 -8.83 -39.44
C TRP A 153 1.54 -10.11 -38.72
N TYR A 154 0.29 -10.18 -38.25
CA TYR A 154 -0.27 -11.37 -37.61
C TYR A 154 -0.19 -12.62 -38.50
N ALA A 155 -0.36 -12.47 -39.82
CA ALA A 155 -0.22 -13.55 -40.79
C ALA A 155 1.20 -14.15 -40.89
N LYS A 156 2.23 -13.50 -40.31
CA LYS A 156 3.62 -13.95 -40.28
C LYS A 156 4.04 -14.60 -38.95
N LEU A 157 3.23 -14.46 -37.89
CA LEU A 157 3.55 -15.02 -36.58
C LEU A 157 3.36 -16.55 -36.55
N SER A 158 4.34 -17.25 -35.96
CA SER A 158 4.16 -18.67 -35.61
C SER A 158 3.16 -18.81 -34.49
N LYS A 159 2.23 -19.78 -34.60
CA LYS A 159 1.30 -20.14 -33.52
C LYS A 159 1.94 -21.03 -32.45
N THR A 160 3.19 -21.43 -32.63
CA THR A 160 3.97 -22.21 -31.66
C THR A 160 5.35 -21.62 -31.45
N ASN A 161 5.85 -21.69 -30.21
CA ASN A 161 7.21 -21.34 -29.83
C ASN A 161 7.65 -22.22 -28.64
N THR A 162 8.88 -22.07 -28.19
CA THR A 162 9.38 -22.70 -26.95
C THR A 162 9.74 -21.65 -25.91
N ALA A 163 9.73 -22.04 -24.62
CA ALA A 163 10.03 -21.15 -23.51
C ALA A 163 11.50 -20.69 -23.55
N GLY A 164 11.74 -19.38 -23.40
CA GLY A 164 13.08 -18.82 -23.20
C GLY A 164 13.77 -19.35 -21.94
N ASP A 165 15.10 -19.32 -21.89
CA ASP A 165 15.87 -19.99 -20.82
C ASP A 165 15.52 -19.54 -19.39
N SER A 166 15.13 -18.28 -19.22
CA SER A 166 14.62 -17.72 -17.95
C SER A 166 13.27 -18.27 -17.49
N PHE A 167 12.53 -18.94 -18.37
CA PHE A 167 11.17 -19.49 -18.12
C PHE A 167 11.12 -21.02 -18.10
N LYS A 168 12.13 -21.73 -18.63
CA LYS A 168 12.15 -23.21 -18.71
C LYS A 168 12.00 -23.93 -17.36
N ASN A 169 12.39 -23.29 -16.26
CA ASN A 169 12.28 -23.85 -14.90
C ASN A 169 11.00 -23.42 -14.16
N ASN A 170 10.16 -22.56 -14.75
CA ASN A 170 8.91 -22.10 -14.14
C ASN A 170 7.76 -23.04 -14.51
N LEU A 171 6.77 -23.18 -13.63
CA LEU A 171 5.46 -23.69 -14.05
C LEU A 171 4.71 -22.65 -14.90
N PRO A 172 3.97 -23.07 -15.94
CA PRO A 172 3.01 -22.23 -16.64
C PRO A 172 2.08 -21.46 -15.70
N SER A 173 1.52 -22.11 -14.67
CA SER A 173 0.57 -21.49 -13.73
C SER A 173 1.15 -20.36 -12.88
N LYS A 174 2.48 -20.36 -12.69
CA LYS A 174 3.20 -19.31 -11.95
C LYS A 174 3.61 -18.14 -12.84
N THR A 175 3.49 -18.26 -14.16
CA THR A 175 3.85 -17.23 -15.13
C THR A 175 2.69 -16.25 -15.32
N LYS A 176 2.56 -15.28 -14.41
CA LYS A 176 1.47 -14.27 -14.41
C LYS A 176 1.67 -13.16 -15.46
N THR A 177 2.92 -12.77 -15.72
CA THR A 177 3.32 -11.70 -16.63
C THR A 177 4.34 -12.24 -17.64
N VAL A 178 4.29 -11.75 -18.88
CA VAL A 178 5.18 -12.17 -19.97
C VAL A 178 5.64 -10.96 -20.79
N ASP A 179 6.87 -11.02 -21.27
CA ASP A 179 7.50 -10.06 -22.17
C ASP A 179 8.00 -10.79 -23.43
N SER A 180 8.89 -10.18 -24.22
CA SER A 180 9.47 -10.83 -25.40
C SER A 180 10.44 -11.98 -25.07
N PHE A 181 10.97 -12.08 -23.85
CA PHE A 181 11.93 -13.13 -23.45
C PHE A 181 11.26 -14.46 -23.09
N VAL A 182 9.92 -14.51 -22.98
CA VAL A 182 9.18 -15.78 -22.86
C VAL A 182 9.35 -16.66 -24.10
N PHE A 183 9.66 -16.07 -25.25
CA PHE A 183 9.86 -16.74 -26.53
C PHE A 183 11.34 -17.05 -26.79
N ALA A 184 11.71 -18.32 -26.87
CA ALA A 184 13.09 -18.73 -27.20
C ALA A 184 13.48 -18.38 -28.64
N ASN A 185 12.52 -18.39 -29.58
CA ASN A 185 12.71 -17.87 -30.92
C ASN A 185 12.07 -16.48 -31.01
N ALA A 186 12.85 -15.48 -31.41
CA ALA A 186 12.35 -14.12 -31.59
C ALA A 186 11.15 -14.08 -32.57
N LEU A 187 10.13 -13.30 -32.21
CA LEU A 187 8.96 -13.08 -33.07
C LEU A 187 9.33 -12.21 -34.29
N THR A 188 8.50 -12.27 -35.34
CA THR A 188 8.64 -11.40 -36.52
C THR A 188 8.64 -9.94 -36.10
N SER A 189 9.62 -9.16 -36.58
CA SER A 189 9.73 -7.73 -36.25
C SER A 189 8.42 -6.98 -36.51
N VAL A 190 8.05 -6.11 -35.57
CA VAL A 190 6.89 -5.23 -35.69
C VAL A 190 7.05 -4.26 -36.86
N PRO A 191 5.95 -3.80 -37.48
CA PRO A 191 6.01 -2.71 -38.45
C PRO A 191 6.50 -1.42 -37.80
N GLU A 192 7.13 -0.54 -38.58
CA GLU A 192 7.61 0.77 -38.10
C GLU A 192 6.45 1.62 -37.54
N GLY A 193 6.64 2.15 -36.32
CA GLY A 193 5.62 2.91 -35.59
C GLY A 193 4.57 2.07 -34.85
N TYR A 194 4.87 0.80 -34.54
CA TYR A 194 4.01 -0.12 -33.78
C TYR A 194 4.80 -0.87 -32.72
N ASP A 195 4.11 -1.31 -31.67
CA ASP A 195 4.65 -2.10 -30.57
C ASP A 195 3.98 -3.48 -30.49
N ALA A 196 4.69 -4.47 -29.95
CA ALA A 196 4.15 -5.81 -29.66
C ALA A 196 3.90 -5.95 -28.16
N HIS A 197 2.67 -6.35 -27.81
CA HIS A 197 2.22 -6.56 -26.45
C HIS A 197 1.85 -8.04 -26.23
N PHE A 198 2.01 -8.50 -25.00
CA PHE A 198 1.93 -9.91 -24.64
C PHE A 198 1.00 -10.09 -23.44
N VAL A 199 -0.04 -10.91 -23.60
CA VAL A 199 -1.02 -11.20 -22.54
C VAL A 199 -1.10 -12.70 -22.33
N VAL A 200 -0.98 -13.18 -21.09
CA VAL A 200 -1.22 -14.59 -20.78
C VAL A 200 -2.69 -14.90 -21.02
N VAL A 201 -3.00 -15.90 -21.85
CA VAL A 201 -4.39 -16.30 -22.08
C VAL A 201 -4.92 -16.93 -20.80
N LYS A 202 -6.03 -16.42 -20.28
CA LYS A 202 -6.65 -16.92 -19.04
C LYS A 202 -6.91 -18.42 -19.13
N ASP A 203 -6.67 -19.12 -18.03
CA ASP A 203 -6.90 -20.56 -17.88
C ASP A 203 -6.15 -21.46 -18.89
N SER A 204 -5.12 -20.92 -19.58
CA SER A 204 -4.32 -21.65 -20.58
C SER A 204 -3.06 -22.35 -20.06
N ALA A 205 -2.68 -22.06 -18.81
CA ALA A 205 -1.52 -22.65 -18.15
C ALA A 205 -1.74 -24.16 -17.92
N ASN A 206 -0.85 -24.99 -18.46
CA ASN A 206 -0.91 -26.44 -18.34
C ASN A 206 0.39 -26.99 -17.75
N ASP A 207 0.43 -27.03 -16.42
CA ASP A 207 1.55 -27.54 -15.64
C ASP A 207 1.83 -29.03 -15.89
N THR A 208 0.86 -29.82 -16.38
CA THR A 208 1.08 -31.24 -16.68
C THR A 208 1.96 -31.45 -17.92
N ASN A 209 1.90 -30.54 -18.91
CA ASN A 209 2.68 -30.66 -20.16
C ASN A 209 3.69 -29.52 -20.39
N GLY A 210 3.86 -28.61 -19.43
CA GLY A 210 4.83 -27.52 -19.52
C GLY A 210 4.53 -26.55 -20.65
N SER A 211 3.25 -26.19 -20.85
CA SER A 211 2.85 -25.22 -21.87
C SER A 211 1.91 -24.12 -21.37
N LEU A 212 2.01 -22.96 -22.01
CA LEU A 212 1.27 -21.72 -21.75
C LEU A 212 0.83 -21.12 -23.09
N LYS A 213 -0.32 -20.44 -23.15
CA LYS A 213 -0.65 -19.60 -24.31
C LYS A 213 -0.41 -18.13 -24.00
N VAL A 214 0.23 -17.43 -24.92
CA VAL A 214 0.39 -15.98 -24.91
C VAL A 214 -0.32 -15.39 -26.13
N ASN A 215 -1.25 -14.48 -25.88
CA ASN A 215 -1.91 -13.66 -26.89
C ASN A 215 -0.97 -12.51 -27.27
N VAL A 216 -0.48 -12.54 -28.50
CA VAL A 216 0.44 -11.54 -29.07
C VAL A 216 -0.38 -10.50 -29.84
N VAL A 217 -0.34 -9.25 -29.38
CA VAL A 217 -1.17 -8.14 -29.87
C VAL A 217 -0.29 -7.03 -30.42
N LEU A 218 -0.61 -6.50 -31.61
CA LEU A 218 0.03 -5.31 -32.17
C LEU A 218 -0.70 -4.04 -31.69
N GLY A 219 0.05 -3.08 -31.16
CA GLY A 219 -0.42 -1.78 -30.72
C GLY A 219 0.19 -0.62 -31.51
N LYS A 220 -0.48 0.53 -31.49
CA LYS A 220 0.06 1.84 -31.94
C LYS A 220 -0.49 2.92 -31.02
N GLY A 221 0.37 3.49 -30.16
CA GLY A 221 -0.06 4.43 -29.12
C GLY A 221 -1.00 3.76 -28.11
N LEU A 222 -2.27 4.17 -28.08
CA LEU A 222 -3.30 3.60 -27.19
C LEU A 222 -4.22 2.58 -27.88
N GLU A 223 -4.00 2.25 -29.15
CA GLU A 223 -4.91 1.44 -29.96
C GLU A 223 -4.32 0.06 -30.27
N TYR A 224 -5.06 -0.99 -29.91
CA TYR A 224 -4.72 -2.39 -30.11
C TYR A 224 -5.58 -2.98 -31.23
N PHE A 225 -4.94 -3.54 -32.25
CA PHE A 225 -5.63 -4.04 -33.44
C PHE A 225 -5.95 -5.52 -33.30
N ASN A 226 -7.22 -5.90 -33.43
CA ASN A 226 -7.66 -7.28 -33.28
C ASN A 226 -7.58 -8.06 -34.60
N LEU A 227 -7.42 -9.37 -34.48
CA LEU A 227 -7.43 -10.33 -35.59
C LEU A 227 -8.79 -10.38 -36.34
N ASP A 228 -9.86 -9.93 -35.67
CA ASP A 228 -11.21 -9.77 -36.24
C ASP A 228 -11.46 -8.37 -36.86
N GLU A 229 -10.39 -7.64 -37.17
CA GLU A 229 -10.39 -6.30 -37.81
C GLU A 229 -11.06 -5.20 -36.97
N THR A 230 -11.38 -5.48 -35.71
CA THR A 230 -11.79 -4.47 -34.72
C THR A 230 -10.58 -3.84 -34.02
N VAL A 231 -10.80 -2.77 -33.27
CA VAL A 231 -9.78 -2.06 -32.49
C VAL A 231 -10.29 -1.85 -31.07
N THR A 232 -9.43 -2.01 -30.07
CA THR A 232 -9.73 -1.78 -28.64
C THR A 232 -8.65 -0.92 -27.98
N ARG A 233 -8.93 -0.43 -26.76
CA ARG A 233 -7.98 0.29 -25.90
C ARG A 233 -7.70 -0.42 -24.57
N ASP A 234 -8.32 -1.58 -24.33
CA ASP A 234 -7.92 -2.49 -23.24
C ASP A 234 -7.22 -3.71 -23.84
N LEU A 235 -5.90 -3.78 -23.61
CA LEU A 235 -5.02 -4.88 -24.03
C LEU A 235 -5.52 -6.26 -23.54
N ASN A 236 -6.19 -6.33 -22.39
CA ASN A 236 -6.75 -7.58 -21.84
C ASN A 236 -7.95 -8.09 -22.64
N THR A 237 -8.62 -7.21 -23.40
CA THR A 237 -9.73 -7.56 -24.32
C THR A 237 -9.27 -7.75 -25.76
N ALA A 238 -8.02 -7.38 -26.08
CA ALA A 238 -7.51 -7.43 -27.44
C ALA A 238 -7.32 -8.89 -27.90
N LYS A 239 -7.77 -9.21 -29.11
CA LYS A 239 -7.71 -10.55 -29.69
C LYS A 239 -6.62 -10.57 -30.77
N GLY A 240 -5.38 -10.82 -30.37
CA GLY A 240 -4.26 -10.95 -31.28
C GLY A 240 -4.10 -12.38 -31.79
N VAL A 241 -2.86 -12.85 -31.87
CA VAL A 241 -2.54 -14.25 -32.18
C VAL A 241 -2.22 -15.00 -30.89
N GLU A 242 -2.99 -16.03 -30.56
CA GLU A 242 -2.59 -17.01 -29.54
C GLU A 242 -1.36 -17.80 -30.04
N VAL A 243 -0.23 -17.62 -29.37
CA VAL A 243 0.99 -18.42 -29.53
C VAL A 243 1.06 -19.40 -28.37
N THR A 244 1.12 -20.70 -28.68
CA THR A 244 1.34 -21.75 -27.67
C THR A 244 2.84 -21.92 -27.45
N ILE A 245 3.30 -21.73 -26.22
CA ILE A 245 4.69 -21.81 -25.81
C ILE A 245 4.87 -23.09 -24.99
N SER A 246 5.80 -23.96 -25.39
CA SER A 246 6.09 -25.23 -24.70
C SER A 246 7.52 -25.31 -24.15
N GLY A 247 7.76 -26.24 -23.22
CA GLY A 247 9.08 -26.40 -22.59
C GLY A 247 9.29 -25.54 -21.35
N PHE A 248 8.21 -25.11 -20.69
CA PHE A 248 8.21 -24.79 -19.26
C PHE A 248 8.43 -26.07 -18.44
N ALA A 249 8.65 -25.92 -17.14
CA ALA A 249 8.68 -27.07 -16.23
C ALA A 249 7.29 -27.72 -16.15
N THR A 250 7.28 -29.03 -15.94
CA THR A 250 6.06 -29.80 -15.64
C THR A 250 5.87 -29.93 -14.12
N SER A 251 4.68 -30.28 -13.66
CA SER A 251 4.39 -30.61 -12.25
C SER A 251 5.23 -31.79 -11.70
N GLU A 252 5.83 -32.61 -12.56
CA GLU A 252 6.76 -33.68 -12.20
C GLU A 252 8.24 -33.22 -12.13
N THR A 253 8.60 -32.18 -12.90
CA THR A 253 9.99 -31.68 -12.99
C THR A 253 10.22 -30.38 -12.22
N PHE A 254 9.14 -29.68 -11.85
CA PHE A 254 9.19 -28.47 -11.04
C PHE A 254 9.45 -28.80 -9.57
N LYS A 255 10.60 -28.34 -9.08
CA LYS A 255 10.92 -28.28 -7.66
C LYS A 255 10.68 -26.85 -7.18
N GLU A 256 9.86 -26.64 -6.15
CA GLU A 256 9.81 -25.32 -5.52
C GLU A 256 11.19 -24.96 -4.93
N PRO A 257 11.73 -23.76 -5.23
CA PRO A 257 12.92 -23.28 -4.56
C PRO A 257 12.55 -23.01 -3.10
N THR A 258 13.28 -23.64 -2.18
CA THR A 258 13.14 -23.39 -0.75
C THR A 258 13.46 -21.93 -0.42
N ASP A 259 13.00 -21.42 0.73
CA ASP A 259 13.39 -20.07 1.19
C ASP A 259 14.92 -19.87 1.20
N LYS A 260 15.69 -20.93 1.48
CA LYS A 260 17.17 -20.96 1.37
C LYS A 260 17.66 -20.71 -0.07
N GLU A 261 17.07 -21.36 -1.06
CA GLU A 261 17.42 -21.21 -2.49
C GLU A 261 16.96 -19.84 -3.03
N ILE A 262 15.81 -19.33 -2.59
CA ILE A 262 15.30 -18.00 -2.92
C ILE A 262 16.26 -16.92 -2.38
N VAL A 263 16.61 -16.97 -1.10
CA VAL A 263 17.44 -15.96 -0.43
C VAL A 263 18.88 -15.96 -0.96
N THR A 264 19.50 -17.13 -1.16
CA THR A 264 20.86 -17.19 -1.73
C THR A 264 20.90 -16.64 -3.15
N THR A 265 19.90 -16.96 -3.99
CA THR A 265 19.77 -16.38 -5.34
C THR A 265 19.57 -14.87 -5.30
N TRP A 266 18.80 -14.34 -4.33
CA TRP A 266 18.60 -12.90 -4.19
C TRP A 266 19.88 -12.17 -3.76
N TYR A 267 20.60 -12.68 -2.75
CA TYR A 267 21.87 -12.10 -2.29
C TYR A 267 22.96 -12.11 -3.38
N GLN A 268 22.94 -13.08 -4.30
CA GLN A 268 23.83 -13.08 -5.48
C GLN A 268 23.53 -11.93 -6.46
N THR A 269 22.32 -11.35 -6.45
CA THR A 269 21.96 -10.19 -7.28
C THR A 269 22.17 -8.83 -6.59
N VAL A 270 22.63 -8.83 -5.34
CA VAL A 270 23.05 -7.61 -4.63
C VAL A 270 24.55 -7.40 -4.86
N ALA A 271 24.91 -6.27 -5.47
CA ALA A 271 26.32 -5.91 -5.71
C ALA A 271 27.07 -5.64 -4.39
N ASP A 272 28.35 -6.00 -4.34
CA ASP A 272 29.23 -5.75 -3.19
C ASP A 272 29.58 -4.27 -2.98
N THR A 273 29.29 -3.42 -3.95
CA THR A 273 29.52 -1.97 -3.92
C THR A 273 28.30 -1.17 -4.41
N ASN A 274 28.15 0.04 -3.89
CA ASN A 274 27.17 1.03 -4.32
C ASN A 274 27.71 2.44 -4.01
N THR A 275 26.99 3.50 -4.40
CA THR A 275 27.32 4.88 -3.97
C THR A 275 26.22 5.47 -3.09
N ALA A 276 26.56 6.46 -2.28
CA ALA A 276 25.61 7.12 -1.38
C ALA A 276 24.48 7.81 -2.16
N GLY A 277 23.23 7.57 -1.74
CA GLY A 277 22.05 8.24 -2.29
C GLY A 277 22.14 9.76 -2.18
N THR A 278 21.42 10.50 -3.02
CA THR A 278 21.54 11.98 -3.14
C THR A 278 21.46 12.70 -1.79
N ASN A 279 20.58 12.23 -0.90
CA ASN A 279 20.35 12.82 0.42
C ASN A 279 21.53 12.58 1.39
N PHE A 280 22.40 11.62 1.10
CA PHE A 280 23.51 11.18 1.94
C PHE A 280 24.90 11.59 1.43
N LYS A 281 25.03 12.05 0.17
CA LYS A 281 26.32 12.49 -0.39
C LYS A 281 26.99 13.64 0.38
N ASN A 282 26.19 14.46 1.04
CA ASN A 282 26.66 15.60 1.85
C ASN A 282 26.72 15.27 3.36
N HIS A 283 26.67 13.99 3.72
CA HIS A 283 26.82 13.50 5.09
C HIS A 283 28.15 12.75 5.21
N LEU A 284 28.84 12.92 6.35
CA LEU A 284 29.95 12.03 6.71
C LEU A 284 29.39 10.62 7.01
N PRO A 285 30.09 9.52 6.65
CA PRO A 285 29.72 8.15 6.99
C PRO A 285 29.32 7.93 8.46
N SER A 286 29.99 8.59 9.41
CA SER A 286 29.70 8.53 10.85
C SER A 286 28.45 9.29 11.30
N SER A 287 27.86 10.12 10.44
CA SER A 287 26.62 10.88 10.73
C SER A 287 25.35 10.21 10.19
N VAL A 288 25.47 9.04 9.54
CA VAL A 288 24.36 8.33 8.90
C VAL A 288 23.44 7.70 9.96
N GLY A 289 22.31 8.37 10.21
CA GLY A 289 21.21 7.90 11.06
C GLY A 289 20.46 6.66 10.53
N PRO A 290 19.32 6.27 11.13
CA PRO A 290 18.69 4.96 10.95
C PRO A 290 18.51 4.57 9.47
N LEU A 291 19.23 3.51 9.08
CA LEU A 291 19.36 3.10 7.69
C LEU A 291 18.05 2.63 7.08
N ASN A 292 17.88 2.99 5.81
CA ASN A 292 16.83 2.49 4.92
C ASN A 292 17.39 2.48 3.48
N ALA A 293 16.60 1.96 2.53
CA ALA A 293 17.05 1.77 1.14
C ALA A 293 17.54 3.05 0.43
N SER A 294 17.17 4.25 0.88
CA SER A 294 17.63 5.52 0.28
C SER A 294 19.11 5.86 0.55
N VAL A 295 19.81 5.09 1.40
CA VAL A 295 21.28 5.20 1.54
C VAL A 295 22.01 4.81 0.24
N PHE A 296 21.38 4.02 -0.64
CA PHE A 296 21.93 3.57 -1.92
C PHE A 296 21.46 4.47 -3.07
N ALA A 297 22.39 4.95 -3.92
CA ALA A 297 22.05 5.72 -5.12
C ALA A 297 21.45 4.85 -6.22
N THR A 298 21.98 3.64 -6.42
CA THR A 298 21.34 2.60 -7.21
C THR A 298 20.49 1.78 -6.24
N ALA A 299 19.17 1.90 -6.35
CA ALA A 299 18.25 1.13 -5.52
C ALA A 299 18.53 -0.38 -5.64
N LEU A 300 18.52 -1.09 -4.51
CA LEU A 300 18.65 -2.54 -4.51
C LEU A 300 17.44 -3.17 -5.20
N ARG A 301 17.61 -4.39 -5.71
CA ARG A 301 16.50 -5.21 -6.22
C ARG A 301 15.42 -5.33 -5.15
N VAL A 302 14.14 -5.28 -5.55
CA VAL A 302 13.01 -5.57 -4.66
C VAL A 302 13.19 -6.94 -3.97
N SER A 303 12.71 -7.08 -2.74
CA SER A 303 12.76 -8.37 -2.03
C SER A 303 11.85 -9.41 -2.71
N PRO A 304 12.13 -10.72 -2.53
CA PRO A 304 11.22 -11.78 -2.99
C PRO A 304 9.85 -11.70 -2.29
N GLU A 305 8.81 -12.27 -2.90
CA GLU A 305 7.45 -12.28 -2.37
C GLU A 305 7.41 -12.87 -0.94
N GLY A 306 6.84 -12.11 0.01
CA GLY A 306 6.80 -12.48 1.43
C GLY A 306 8.05 -12.13 2.27
N PHE A 307 9.10 -11.54 1.68
CA PHE A 307 10.31 -11.12 2.40
C PHE A 307 10.44 -9.59 2.54
N SER A 308 10.99 -9.14 3.66
CA SER A 308 11.33 -7.73 3.94
C SER A 308 12.86 -7.51 3.95
N GLN A 309 13.30 -6.28 3.65
CA GLN A 309 14.72 -5.89 3.71
C GLN A 309 15.01 -5.10 4.98
N ASN A 310 16.11 -5.43 5.65
CA ASN A 310 16.58 -4.79 6.88
C ASN A 310 18.03 -4.31 6.66
N PHE A 311 18.41 -3.19 7.28
CA PHE A 311 19.69 -2.52 7.04
C PHE A 311 20.41 -2.21 8.36
N VAL A 312 21.67 -2.62 8.48
CA VAL A 312 22.49 -2.43 9.69
C VAL A 312 23.88 -1.93 9.28
N VAL A 313 24.43 -0.93 9.97
CA VAL A 313 25.83 -0.52 9.76
C VAL A 313 26.75 -1.63 10.27
N VAL A 314 27.71 -2.08 9.46
CA VAL A 314 28.71 -3.05 9.93
C VAL A 314 29.64 -2.36 10.92
N ALA A 315 29.80 -2.93 12.12
CA ALA A 315 30.67 -2.38 13.15
C ALA A 315 32.10 -2.18 12.63
N ASN A 316 32.73 -1.06 13.00
CA ASN A 316 34.08 -0.67 12.58
C ASN A 316 34.28 -0.52 11.05
N SER A 317 33.21 -0.39 10.25
CA SER A 317 33.31 -0.18 8.80
C SER A 317 33.22 1.28 8.34
N ILE A 318 32.92 2.19 9.27
CA ILE A 318 32.75 3.62 9.03
C ILE A 318 34.12 4.27 8.82
N ASP A 319 34.35 4.88 7.66
CA ASP A 319 35.59 5.61 7.35
C ASP A 319 35.27 6.97 6.71
N ASP A 320 35.24 8.01 7.56
CA ASP A 320 35.03 9.39 7.15
C ASP A 320 36.18 9.95 6.29
N LYS A 321 37.37 9.34 6.29
CA LYS A 321 38.51 9.83 5.50
C LYS A 321 38.39 9.42 4.03
N THR A 322 37.79 8.28 3.75
CA THR A 322 37.55 7.79 2.38
C THR A 322 36.10 7.97 1.92
N GLY A 323 35.19 8.39 2.80
CA GLY A 323 33.79 8.63 2.47
C GLY A 323 33.05 7.31 2.22
N MET A 324 33.34 6.30 3.06
CA MET A 324 32.82 4.93 2.94
C MET A 324 32.21 4.41 4.24
N LEU A 325 31.19 3.56 4.11
CA LEU A 325 30.75 2.62 5.16
C LEU A 325 30.22 1.33 4.54
N LYS A 326 30.17 0.24 5.33
CA LYS A 326 29.47 -0.98 4.91
C LYS A 326 28.08 -1.08 5.53
N VAL A 327 27.09 -1.33 4.68
CA VAL A 327 25.72 -1.68 5.08
C VAL A 327 25.57 -3.20 4.97
N LYS A 328 25.22 -3.86 6.06
CA LYS A 328 24.70 -5.23 6.04
C LYS A 328 23.22 -5.17 5.65
N VAL A 329 22.89 -5.83 4.54
CA VAL A 329 21.51 -6.03 4.06
C VAL A 329 21.06 -7.43 4.48
N VAL A 330 19.92 -7.52 5.17
CA VAL A 330 19.38 -8.78 5.70
C VAL A 330 17.93 -8.96 5.25
N LEU A 331 17.61 -10.07 4.58
CA LEU A 331 16.23 -10.48 4.33
C LEU A 331 15.61 -11.09 5.60
N SER A 332 14.34 -10.77 5.87
CA SER A 332 13.53 -11.41 6.90
C SER A 332 12.17 -11.87 6.38
N LYS A 333 11.58 -12.86 7.06
CA LYS A 333 10.24 -13.42 6.79
C LYS A 333 9.55 -13.67 8.12
N GLY A 334 8.58 -12.82 8.46
CA GLY A 334 8.05 -12.75 9.83
C GLY A 334 9.15 -12.37 10.83
N ALA A 335 9.34 -13.17 11.88
CA ALA A 335 10.36 -12.95 12.91
C ALA A 335 11.74 -13.56 12.59
N GLN A 336 11.89 -14.29 11.47
CA GLN A 336 13.15 -14.97 11.10
C GLN A 336 13.97 -14.13 10.12
N PHE A 337 15.27 -14.03 10.38
CA PHE A 337 16.27 -13.32 9.59
C PHE A 337 17.19 -14.31 8.89
N PHE A 338 17.59 -14.04 7.64
CA PHE A 338 18.33 -14.99 6.83
C PHE A 338 19.81 -14.60 6.63
N ASN A 339 20.69 -15.53 6.97
CA ASN A 339 22.13 -15.50 6.70
C ASN A 339 22.43 -15.53 5.20
N LEU A 340 23.66 -15.14 4.83
CA LEU A 340 24.14 -15.12 3.43
C LEU A 340 23.98 -16.47 2.71
N ASP A 341 24.11 -17.58 3.44
CA ASP A 341 23.93 -18.93 2.90
C ASP A 341 22.45 -19.38 2.86
N GLY A 342 21.51 -18.55 3.34
CA GLY A 342 20.09 -18.83 3.43
C GLY A 342 19.66 -19.68 4.64
N THR A 343 20.51 -19.88 5.65
CA THR A 343 20.06 -20.36 6.98
C THR A 343 19.37 -19.24 7.78
N VAL A 344 18.55 -19.61 8.77
CA VAL A 344 17.78 -18.66 9.59
C VAL A 344 18.37 -18.41 10.97
N THR A 345 18.06 -17.25 11.54
CA THR A 345 18.30 -16.87 12.93
C THR A 345 17.19 -15.93 13.44
N ASP A 346 17.02 -15.83 14.75
CA ASP A 346 15.93 -15.11 15.41
C ASP A 346 16.30 -13.66 15.81
N SER A 347 17.46 -13.15 15.35
CA SER A 347 17.95 -11.79 15.59
C SER A 347 18.59 -11.18 14.34
N LEU A 348 18.31 -9.90 14.09
CA LEU A 348 18.86 -9.12 12.98
C LEU A 348 20.38 -8.91 13.11
N GLU A 349 20.84 -8.72 14.34
CA GLU A 349 22.25 -8.52 14.72
C GLU A 349 23.07 -9.78 14.45
N ALA A 350 22.50 -10.94 14.81
CA ALA A 350 23.10 -12.26 14.62
C ALA A 350 23.13 -12.73 13.16
N ALA A 351 22.26 -12.19 12.29
CA ALA A 351 22.23 -12.56 10.88
C ALA A 351 23.49 -12.09 10.15
N THR A 352 24.10 -12.94 9.32
CA THR A 352 25.32 -12.55 8.57
C THR A 352 25.01 -11.55 7.45
N GLY A 353 23.91 -11.77 6.71
CA GLY A 353 23.46 -10.90 5.62
C GLY A 353 24.47 -10.76 4.47
N LYS A 354 24.19 -9.83 3.55
CA LYS A 354 25.11 -9.39 2.49
C LYS A 354 25.65 -8.02 2.86
N GLU A 355 26.97 -7.90 3.02
CA GLU A 355 27.63 -6.60 3.16
C GLU A 355 27.72 -5.90 1.80
N VAL A 356 27.38 -4.61 1.78
CA VAL A 356 27.52 -3.72 0.62
C VAL A 356 28.36 -2.53 1.05
N THR A 357 29.47 -2.28 0.35
CA THR A 357 30.32 -1.11 0.59
C THR A 357 29.72 0.09 -0.14
N VAL A 358 29.28 1.10 0.61
CA VAL A 358 28.67 2.31 0.06
C VAL A 358 29.70 3.44 0.13
N SER A 359 30.00 4.06 -1.01
CA SER A 359 31.04 5.10 -1.15
C SER A 359 30.50 6.41 -1.72
N GLY A 360 31.30 7.48 -1.66
CA GLY A 360 30.86 8.81 -2.13
C GLY A 360 29.85 9.48 -1.20
N PHE A 361 29.91 9.15 0.09
CA PHE A 361 29.57 10.07 1.16
C PHE A 361 30.56 11.26 1.17
N GLU A 362 30.31 12.24 2.03
CA GLU A 362 31.25 13.32 2.22
C GLU A 362 32.55 12.80 2.87
N VAL A 363 33.70 13.34 2.46
CA VAL A 363 35.00 13.07 3.09
C VAL A 363 35.35 14.15 4.10
N ASN A 364 35.74 13.73 5.31
CA ASN A 364 36.45 14.61 6.23
C ASN A 364 37.93 14.63 5.84
N ASN A 365 38.43 15.74 5.31
CA ASN A 365 39.85 15.90 5.00
C ASN A 365 40.62 16.32 6.28
N PRO A 366 41.43 15.42 6.89
CA PRO A 366 42.12 15.74 8.14
C PRO A 366 43.17 16.83 7.96
N GLU A 367 43.80 16.91 6.78
CA GLU A 367 44.81 17.94 6.50
C GLU A 367 44.21 19.34 6.60
N ILE A 368 42.95 19.55 6.19
CA ILE A 368 42.29 20.87 6.30
C ILE A 368 42.07 21.26 7.77
N ILE A 369 41.74 20.29 8.64
CA ILE A 369 41.59 20.50 10.08
C ILE A 369 42.95 20.76 10.74
N THR A 370 43.95 19.92 10.50
CA THR A 370 45.29 20.06 11.08
C THR A 370 45.96 21.36 10.63
N ASN A 371 45.95 21.66 9.32
CA ASN A 371 46.45 22.94 8.78
C ASN A 371 45.66 24.17 9.25
N TRP A 372 44.46 24.01 9.83
CA TRP A 372 43.75 25.11 10.48
C TRP A 372 44.20 25.26 11.93
N TYR A 373 44.24 24.17 12.70
CA TYR A 373 44.69 24.19 14.10
C TYR A 373 46.16 24.64 14.25
N GLU A 374 47.03 24.34 13.28
CA GLU A 374 48.40 24.87 13.22
C GLU A 374 48.47 26.39 12.98
N LYS A 375 47.41 26.99 12.41
CA LYS A 375 47.28 28.44 12.20
C LYS A 375 46.59 29.16 13.36
N VAL A 376 45.94 28.43 14.27
CA VAL A 376 45.40 28.99 15.51
C VAL A 376 46.55 29.39 16.42
N SER A 377 46.79 30.70 16.53
CA SER A 377 47.84 31.26 17.37
C SER A 377 47.62 30.87 18.84
N ALA A 378 48.62 30.24 19.47
CA ALA A 378 48.56 29.81 20.87
C ALA A 378 48.40 30.95 21.89
N SER A 379 48.54 32.21 21.45
CA SER A 379 48.19 33.41 22.21
C SER A 379 47.58 34.47 21.29
N SER A 380 46.75 35.35 21.86
CA SER A 380 46.22 36.52 21.16
C SER A 380 45.96 37.69 22.13
N ASP A 381 45.89 38.90 21.61
CA ASP A 381 45.38 40.06 22.33
C ASP A 381 43.85 40.01 22.42
N VAL A 382 43.26 40.53 23.50
CA VAL A 382 41.81 40.80 23.55
C VAL A 382 41.44 42.06 22.78
N SER A 383 40.24 42.06 22.18
CA SER A 383 39.68 43.20 21.47
C SER A 383 39.45 44.40 22.40
N ASP A 384 39.41 45.61 21.84
CA ASP A 384 39.41 46.86 22.62
C ASP A 384 38.23 47.00 23.59
N SER A 385 37.11 46.33 23.33
CA SER A 385 35.94 46.24 24.23
C SER A 385 36.18 45.40 25.48
N PHE A 386 37.18 44.51 25.50
CA PHE A 386 37.50 43.65 26.64
C PHE A 386 38.77 44.10 27.41
N LYS A 387 39.50 45.10 26.93
CA LYS A 387 40.71 45.63 27.60
C LYS A 387 40.44 46.34 28.93
N THR A 388 39.18 46.69 29.20
CA THR A 388 38.71 47.23 30.49
C THR A 388 38.03 46.19 31.37
N THR A 389 37.91 44.94 30.90
CA THR A 389 37.27 43.82 31.59
C THR A 389 38.33 42.95 32.26
N LEU A 390 38.11 42.59 33.53
CA LEU A 390 38.93 41.60 34.25
C LEU A 390 38.70 40.19 33.65
N ALA A 391 39.76 39.39 33.52
CA ALA A 391 39.67 38.03 32.98
C ALA A 391 38.70 37.16 33.79
N SER A 392 38.64 37.33 35.11
CA SER A 392 37.74 36.62 36.03
C SER A 392 36.25 36.93 35.85
N LYS A 393 35.88 37.86 34.96
CA LYS A 393 34.48 38.23 34.66
C LYS A 393 33.97 37.68 33.32
N VAL A 394 34.80 36.98 32.57
CA VAL A 394 34.43 36.40 31.28
C VAL A 394 33.89 34.98 31.48
N LEU A 395 32.57 34.85 31.60
CA LEU A 395 31.89 33.56 31.79
C LEU A 395 31.62 32.81 30.47
N THR A 396 31.52 33.55 29.36
CA THR A 396 31.26 33.04 28.01
C THR A 396 32.10 33.81 27.00
N VAL A 397 32.49 33.16 25.93
CA VAL A 397 33.37 33.72 24.87
C VAL A 397 32.85 33.34 23.50
N ASP A 398 33.10 34.23 22.53
CA ASP A 398 32.89 34.03 21.10
C ASP A 398 34.08 34.65 20.33
N SER A 399 34.00 34.75 19.01
CA SER A 399 35.07 35.32 18.18
C SER A 399 35.31 36.83 18.41
N SER A 400 34.41 37.56 19.05
CA SER A 400 34.54 39.02 19.30
C SER A 400 35.51 39.37 20.43
N VAL A 401 35.90 38.42 21.29
CA VAL A 401 36.88 38.65 22.36
C VAL A 401 38.31 38.82 21.83
N PHE A 402 38.60 38.38 20.61
CA PHE A 402 39.94 38.40 20.00
C PHE A 402 40.17 39.72 19.22
N LYS A 403 41.29 40.41 19.48
CA LYS A 403 41.66 41.69 18.82
C LYS A 403 41.91 41.55 17.33
N VAL A 404 42.66 40.51 16.98
CA VAL A 404 42.79 40.03 15.60
C VAL A 404 41.77 38.91 15.48
N PRO A 405 40.78 39.02 14.57
CA PRO A 405 39.89 37.91 14.29
C PRO A 405 40.71 36.67 13.97
N LEU A 406 40.40 35.57 14.65
CA LEU A 406 41.04 34.28 14.41
C LEU A 406 40.90 33.88 12.94
N THR A 407 41.80 33.02 12.47
CA THR A 407 41.64 32.33 11.19
C THR A 407 40.24 31.76 11.12
N SER A 408 39.42 32.22 10.16
CA SER A 408 38.06 31.72 9.96
C SER A 408 38.08 30.20 9.83
N GLY A 409 37.06 29.52 10.36
CA GLY A 409 36.92 28.08 10.16
C GLY A 409 37.03 27.72 8.67
N PRO A 410 37.55 26.53 8.31
CA PRO A 410 37.54 26.08 6.93
C PRO A 410 36.11 26.02 6.38
N GLU A 411 35.95 26.00 5.06
CA GLU A 411 34.63 26.00 4.44
C GLU A 411 33.77 24.82 4.94
N ASN A 412 32.52 25.12 5.30
CA ASN A 412 31.57 24.22 5.98
C ASN A 412 31.92 23.81 7.44
N PHE A 413 32.90 24.43 8.09
CA PHE A 413 33.16 24.28 9.53
C PHE A 413 32.78 25.54 10.32
N SER A 414 32.35 25.32 11.56
CA SER A 414 32.08 26.35 12.58
C SER A 414 33.14 26.30 13.69
N THR A 415 33.29 27.39 14.44
CA THR A 415 34.20 27.47 15.60
C THR A 415 33.40 27.58 16.89
N HIS A 416 33.69 26.69 17.83
CA HIS A 416 33.17 26.70 19.19
C HIS A 416 34.26 27.15 20.17
N PHE A 417 33.85 27.87 21.21
CA PHE A 417 34.74 28.49 22.19
C PHE A 417 34.32 28.07 23.60
N VAL A 418 35.29 27.61 24.40
CA VAL A 418 35.06 27.16 25.77
C VAL A 418 36.09 27.84 26.68
N VAL A 419 35.65 28.53 27.73
CA VAL A 419 36.56 29.06 28.76
C VAL A 419 37.21 27.89 29.49
N VAL A 420 38.54 27.85 29.58
CA VAL A 420 39.23 26.82 30.35
C VAL A 420 39.08 27.15 31.83
N GLU A 421 38.55 26.22 32.63
CA GLU A 421 38.31 26.43 34.05
C GLU A 421 39.58 26.87 34.80
N ASN A 422 39.42 27.78 35.77
CA ASN A 422 40.50 28.29 36.62
C ASN A 422 41.69 28.94 35.87
N SER A 423 41.53 29.30 34.59
CA SER A 423 42.59 29.91 33.76
C SER A 423 42.65 31.44 33.79
N ALA A 424 41.74 32.10 34.51
CA ALA A 424 41.66 33.55 34.62
C ALA A 424 42.72 34.09 35.59
N ASP A 425 43.51 35.05 35.13
CA ASP A 425 44.58 35.72 35.89
C ASP A 425 44.47 37.24 35.70
N ASP A 426 43.82 37.89 36.67
CA ASP A 426 43.56 39.35 36.66
C ASP A 426 44.83 40.19 36.93
N GLU A 427 45.89 39.59 37.49
CA GLU A 427 47.15 40.29 37.73
C GLU A 427 47.99 40.37 36.46
N LYS A 428 47.97 39.31 35.64
CA LYS A 428 48.61 39.30 34.30
C LYS A 428 47.70 39.85 33.20
N GLY A 429 46.39 39.90 33.45
CA GLY A 429 45.34 40.23 32.47
C GLY A 429 45.22 39.16 31.38
N THR A 430 45.09 37.90 31.77
CA THR A 430 45.06 36.75 30.85
C THR A 430 43.97 35.72 31.16
N LEU A 431 43.50 35.02 30.13
CA LEU A 431 42.52 33.93 30.20
C LEU A 431 42.90 32.85 29.18
N LYS A 432 42.59 31.57 29.41
CA LYS A 432 42.64 30.56 28.34
C LYS A 432 41.25 30.27 27.78
N VAL A 433 41.17 30.20 26.45
CA VAL A 433 39.98 29.75 25.72
C VAL A 433 40.38 28.54 24.87
N LYS A 434 39.73 27.39 25.08
CA LYS A 434 39.81 26.27 24.13
C LYS A 434 38.94 26.59 22.93
N ILE A 435 39.52 26.48 21.74
CA ILE A 435 38.83 26.63 20.45
C ILE A 435 38.73 25.24 19.81
N VAL A 436 37.53 24.92 19.32
CA VAL A 436 37.19 23.62 18.73
C VAL A 436 36.48 23.83 17.39
N LEU A 437 36.94 23.19 16.32
CA LEU A 437 36.19 23.11 15.06
C LEU A 437 35.01 22.14 15.20
N ALA A 438 33.87 22.50 14.62
CA ALA A 438 32.69 21.65 14.57
C ALA A 438 31.99 21.69 13.20
N LYS A 439 31.44 20.56 12.77
CA LYS A 439 30.73 20.39 11.50
C LYS A 439 29.48 19.54 11.75
N ALA A 440 28.32 20.04 11.31
CA ALA A 440 27.01 19.49 11.68
C ALA A 440 26.89 19.25 13.21
N THR A 441 26.92 17.99 13.64
CA THR A 441 26.79 17.56 15.04
C THR A 441 28.11 17.07 15.68
N GLN A 442 29.24 17.18 14.98
CA GLN A 442 30.53 16.63 15.41
C GLN A 442 31.56 17.72 15.69
N PHE A 443 32.45 17.44 16.64
CA PHE A 443 33.59 18.27 17.04
C PHE A 443 34.90 17.58 16.64
N PHE A 444 35.94 18.33 16.31
CA PHE A 444 37.18 17.77 15.77
C PHE A 444 38.39 18.03 16.66
N ASN A 445 39.18 17.00 16.90
CA ASN A 445 40.50 17.07 17.53
C ASN A 445 41.53 17.68 16.56
N ARG A 446 42.69 18.07 17.10
CA ARG A 446 43.81 18.64 16.33
C ARG A 446 44.42 17.69 15.29
N ASP A 447 44.23 16.38 15.44
CA ASP A 447 44.64 15.35 14.49
C ASP A 447 43.59 15.07 13.39
N GLY A 448 42.48 15.81 13.40
CA GLY A 448 41.36 15.65 12.46
C GLY A 448 40.38 14.52 12.82
N SER A 449 40.57 13.80 13.94
CA SER A 449 39.58 12.83 14.43
C SER A 449 38.33 13.52 15.00
N ALA A 450 37.17 12.88 14.84
CA ALA A 450 35.87 13.41 15.26
C ALA A 450 35.41 12.84 16.61
N VAL A 451 34.73 13.65 17.42
CA VAL A 451 34.07 13.29 18.68
C VAL A 451 32.68 13.91 18.77
N LEU A 452 31.82 13.37 19.65
CA LEU A 452 30.41 13.77 19.73
C LEU A 452 30.13 14.88 20.75
N ALA A 453 31.05 15.16 21.68
CA ALA A 453 30.91 16.26 22.64
C ALA A 453 32.13 17.21 22.63
N VAL A 454 31.86 18.52 22.69
CA VAL A 454 32.90 19.57 22.73
C VAL A 454 33.87 19.45 23.92
N SER A 455 33.44 18.79 25.01
CA SER A 455 34.26 18.47 26.18
C SER A 455 35.28 17.36 25.93
N GLU A 456 35.00 16.45 25.00
CA GLU A 456 35.89 15.34 24.61
C GLU A 456 36.96 15.81 23.59
N ALA A 457 36.68 16.89 22.86
CA ALA A 457 37.59 17.44 21.87
C ALA A 457 38.84 18.05 22.54
N ASP A 458 40.03 17.71 22.08
CA ASP A 458 41.28 18.25 22.63
C ASP A 458 41.40 19.75 22.33
N GLY A 459 41.20 20.14 21.07
CA GLY A 459 41.17 21.52 20.58
C GLY A 459 42.49 22.27 20.77
N THR A 460 42.48 23.56 20.47
CA THR A 460 43.63 24.45 20.76
C THR A 460 43.27 25.41 21.88
N GLU A 461 43.99 25.36 22.99
CA GLU A 461 43.96 26.40 24.01
C GLU A 461 44.72 27.65 23.53
N VAL A 462 44.02 28.77 23.44
CA VAL A 462 44.60 30.09 23.16
C VAL A 462 44.67 30.90 24.45
N LEU A 463 45.86 31.39 24.79
CA LEU A 463 46.06 32.35 25.87
C LEU A 463 45.69 33.75 25.37
N LEU A 464 44.49 34.21 25.74
CA LEU A 464 44.09 35.61 25.60
C LEU A 464 44.89 36.46 26.60
N THR A 465 45.40 37.59 26.13
CA THR A 465 46.18 38.54 26.95
C THR A 465 45.73 39.98 26.70
N GLY A 466 45.99 40.87 27.66
CA GLY A 466 45.62 42.28 27.53
C GLY A 466 44.17 42.59 27.91
N PHE A 467 43.49 41.67 28.62
CA PHE A 467 42.39 42.04 29.52
C PHE A 467 42.86 43.15 30.47
N ALA A 468 41.94 43.78 31.20
CA ALA A 468 42.30 44.72 32.24
C ALA A 468 43.25 44.04 33.23
N LYS A 469 44.54 44.39 33.11
CA LYS A 469 45.50 44.11 34.15
C LYS A 469 45.15 44.97 35.34
N LYS A 470 45.56 44.50 36.51
CA LYS A 470 45.90 45.37 37.62
C LYS A 470 47.08 46.27 37.16
N ASP A 471 46.73 47.40 36.55
CA ASP A 471 47.55 48.54 36.10
C ASP A 471 48.18 48.51 34.65
N GLU A 472 47.53 49.23 33.72
CA GLU A 472 48.02 49.94 32.48
C GLU A 472 48.54 49.19 31.20
N SER A 473 49.11 49.91 30.19
CA SER A 473 48.88 49.68 28.72
C SER A 473 50.01 49.99 27.66
N LYS A 474 49.82 49.59 26.37
CA LYS A 474 50.43 50.04 25.04
C LYS A 474 51.42 49.12 24.23
N THR A 475 51.80 49.51 22.97
CA THR A 475 52.18 48.66 21.77
C THR A 475 53.26 49.20 20.77
N PRO A 476 54.04 48.32 20.05
CA PRO A 476 54.77 48.53 18.73
C PRO A 476 54.79 47.26 17.77
N GLU A 477 55.52 47.01 16.64
CA GLU A 477 56.00 47.68 15.37
C GLU A 477 56.45 46.64 14.24
N LYS A 478 57.17 46.97 13.12
CA LYS A 478 57.39 46.11 11.87
C LYS A 478 58.75 46.34 11.08
N PRO A 479 59.30 45.39 10.25
CA PRO A 479 60.65 45.46 9.56
C PRO A 479 60.74 45.72 8.00
N ASP A 480 61.97 45.71 7.42
CA ASP A 480 62.45 46.20 6.07
C ASP A 480 62.87 45.11 5.01
N PHE A 481 63.00 45.49 3.71
CA PHE A 481 63.30 44.66 2.52
C PHE A 481 64.20 45.29 1.41
N SER A 482 65.07 46.25 1.75
CA SER A 482 65.75 47.11 0.75
C SER A 482 66.67 46.45 -0.31
N ALA A 483 67.27 45.27 -0.06
CA ALA A 483 68.31 44.70 -0.94
C ALA A 483 67.77 43.95 -2.18
N GLU A 484 66.70 43.17 -2.03
CA GLU A 484 66.08 42.38 -3.10
C GLU A 484 65.53 43.25 -4.24
N ILE A 485 65.02 44.44 -3.89
CA ILE A 485 64.48 45.43 -4.84
C ILE A 485 65.53 45.79 -5.90
N ALA A 486 66.79 45.98 -5.51
CA ALA A 486 67.87 46.30 -6.43
C ALA A 486 68.17 45.15 -7.40
N LYS A 487 68.21 43.90 -6.89
CA LYS A 487 68.41 42.70 -7.72
C LYS A 487 67.31 42.54 -8.78
N ALA A 488 66.06 42.78 -8.39
CA ALA A 488 64.91 42.64 -9.29
C ALA A 488 64.95 43.64 -10.45
N LYS A 489 65.16 44.94 -10.18
CA LYS A 489 65.25 45.98 -11.21
C LYS A 489 66.32 45.69 -12.26
N THR A 490 67.51 45.29 -11.81
CA THR A 490 68.62 44.96 -12.71
C THR A 490 68.24 43.82 -13.66
N TRP A 491 67.57 42.79 -13.17
CA TRP A 491 67.19 41.64 -13.97
C TRP A 491 66.16 41.98 -15.06
N TYR A 492 65.06 42.67 -14.70
CA TYR A 492 64.04 43.04 -15.68
C TYR A 492 64.61 43.87 -16.83
N SER A 493 65.63 44.70 -16.59
CA SER A 493 66.30 45.48 -17.65
C SER A 493 67.00 44.63 -18.73
N THR A 494 67.32 43.36 -18.44
CA THR A 494 67.98 42.44 -19.39
C THR A 494 67.04 41.64 -20.28
N ILE A 495 65.71 41.79 -20.11
CA ILE A 495 64.70 40.97 -20.79
C ILE A 495 64.16 41.67 -22.05
N ASN A 496 64.29 41.00 -23.19
CA ASN A 496 63.69 41.40 -24.46
C ASN A 496 62.15 41.28 -24.42
N LEU A 497 61.44 42.29 -24.92
CA LEU A 497 59.97 42.34 -24.95
C LEU A 497 59.33 41.39 -25.98
N THR A 498 60.13 40.78 -26.86
CA THR A 498 59.68 39.83 -27.88
C THR A 498 60.56 38.58 -27.88
N ASN A 499 59.93 37.41 -27.97
CA ASN A 499 60.59 36.11 -28.12
C ASN A 499 59.83 35.26 -29.18
N LYS A 500 60.39 34.12 -29.57
CA LYS A 500 59.70 33.13 -30.40
C LYS A 500 59.18 31.99 -29.55
N THR A 501 58.22 31.22 -30.07
CA THR A 501 57.69 30.06 -29.36
C THR A 501 58.59 28.84 -29.46
N GLY A 502 58.67 28.05 -28.38
CA GLY A 502 59.41 26.78 -28.34
C GLY A 502 58.88 25.78 -29.37
N ASN A 503 59.76 24.90 -29.88
CA ASN A 503 59.40 23.95 -30.96
C ASN A 503 58.15 23.11 -30.67
N ASN A 504 57.91 22.77 -29.40
CA ASN A 504 56.76 21.98 -28.96
C ASN A 504 55.40 22.69 -29.17
N PHE A 505 55.40 24.01 -29.37
CA PHE A 505 54.19 24.83 -29.45
C PHE A 505 53.97 25.46 -30.84
N LYS A 506 54.88 25.28 -31.80
CA LYS A 506 54.77 25.88 -33.16
C LYS A 506 53.55 25.41 -33.96
N ASN A 507 53.00 24.24 -33.63
CA ASN A 507 51.78 23.70 -34.24
C ASN A 507 50.51 23.96 -33.41
N THR A 508 50.63 24.62 -32.25
CA THR A 508 49.53 24.92 -31.32
C THR A 508 48.99 26.32 -31.60
N LEU A 509 47.68 26.54 -31.48
CA LEU A 509 47.09 27.89 -31.52
C LEU A 509 47.34 28.62 -30.17
N PRO A 510 47.66 29.93 -30.16
CA PRO A 510 47.80 30.72 -28.93
C PRO A 510 46.65 30.59 -27.93
N SER A 511 45.40 30.46 -28.39
CA SER A 511 44.21 30.30 -27.55
C SER A 511 44.10 28.96 -26.81
N LYS A 512 45.05 28.04 -26.98
CA LYS A 512 45.07 26.70 -26.38
C LYS A 512 46.19 26.51 -25.35
N ILE A 513 46.67 27.61 -24.76
CA ILE A 513 47.80 27.63 -23.84
C ILE A 513 47.33 28.23 -22.51
N ASP A 514 46.80 27.37 -21.63
CA ASP A 514 46.24 27.77 -20.34
C ASP A 514 47.29 27.83 -19.21
N VAL A 515 48.44 27.17 -19.39
CA VAL A 515 49.56 27.13 -18.44
C VAL A 515 50.87 27.38 -19.21
N VAL A 516 51.76 28.19 -18.63
CA VAL A 516 53.06 28.54 -19.22
C VAL A 516 54.20 28.39 -18.23
N ASP A 517 55.34 27.94 -18.75
CA ASP A 517 56.63 27.88 -18.06
C ASP A 517 57.75 28.40 -18.98
N GLY A 518 59.01 28.16 -18.61
CA GLY A 518 60.17 28.55 -19.43
C GLY A 518 60.27 27.88 -20.81
N SER A 519 59.52 26.80 -21.08
CA SER A 519 59.58 26.04 -22.34
C SER A 519 58.73 26.63 -23.47
N VAL A 520 57.81 27.54 -23.16
CA VAL A 520 57.01 28.25 -24.19
C VAL A 520 57.87 29.21 -25.03
N PHE A 521 59.08 29.53 -24.56
CA PHE A 521 60.05 30.39 -25.24
C PHE A 521 61.09 29.55 -26.02
N GLU A 522 61.37 29.93 -27.28
CA GLU A 522 62.44 29.33 -28.10
C GLU A 522 63.82 29.52 -27.47
N HIS A 523 64.01 30.65 -26.78
CA HIS A 523 65.15 30.93 -25.92
C HIS A 523 64.61 31.21 -24.51
N ALA A 524 64.77 30.23 -23.61
CA ALA A 524 64.32 30.33 -22.22
C ALA A 524 65.02 31.47 -21.47
N LEU A 525 64.37 32.03 -20.43
CA LEU A 525 64.90 33.13 -19.61
C LEU A 525 65.95 32.65 -18.59
N THR A 526 67.06 32.09 -19.10
CA THR A 526 68.11 31.45 -18.30
C THR A 526 69.06 32.45 -17.65
N ASN A 527 68.67 32.94 -16.47
CA ASN A 527 69.54 33.29 -15.32
C ASN A 527 68.69 34.07 -14.28
N SER A 528 68.06 33.38 -13.32
CA SER A 528 67.36 34.05 -12.21
C SER A 528 68.36 34.73 -11.26
N PRO A 529 68.08 35.93 -10.72
CA PRO A 529 68.98 36.56 -9.75
C PRO A 529 69.15 35.71 -8.49
N GLU A 530 70.36 35.63 -7.96
CA GLU A 530 70.65 34.85 -6.77
C GLU A 530 69.74 35.25 -5.59
N GLY A 531 68.92 34.29 -5.13
CA GLY A 531 67.95 34.48 -4.05
C GLY A 531 66.54 34.89 -4.48
N LEU A 532 66.25 35.00 -5.79
CA LEU A 532 64.90 35.28 -6.34
C LEU A 532 64.46 34.15 -7.30
N THR A 533 63.18 33.79 -7.29
CA THR A 533 62.59 32.82 -8.24
C THR A 533 61.80 33.51 -9.35
N ILE A 534 61.74 32.90 -10.54
CA ILE A 534 60.96 33.39 -11.70
C ILE A 534 59.62 32.67 -11.74
N ASN A 535 58.53 33.44 -11.88
CA ASN A 535 57.17 32.96 -12.08
C ASN A 535 56.66 33.43 -13.45
N TYR A 536 55.78 32.66 -14.07
CA TYR A 536 55.20 32.92 -15.39
C TYR A 536 53.66 32.89 -15.30
N GLU A 537 52.98 33.77 -16.03
CA GLU A 537 51.52 33.84 -16.11
C GLU A 537 51.09 34.28 -17.52
N VAL A 538 50.05 33.68 -18.10
CA VAL A 538 49.51 34.14 -19.39
C VAL A 538 48.80 35.47 -19.18
N VAL A 539 49.09 36.47 -20.01
CA VAL A 539 48.33 37.74 -19.98
C VAL A 539 46.93 37.45 -20.53
N LYS A 540 45.93 37.48 -19.67
CA LYS A 540 44.54 37.11 -19.99
C LYS A 540 44.00 37.95 -21.15
N GLY A 541 43.58 37.29 -22.24
CA GLY A 541 43.08 37.94 -23.45
C GLY A 541 44.16 38.38 -24.47
N SER A 542 45.42 37.94 -24.31
CA SER A 542 46.52 38.28 -25.23
C SER A 542 46.78 37.28 -26.36
N SER A 543 46.04 36.17 -26.41
CA SER A 543 46.13 35.15 -27.45
C SER A 543 45.55 35.66 -28.76
N ASN A 544 46.35 35.66 -29.83
CA ASN A 544 45.93 36.07 -31.18
C ASN A 544 46.26 34.99 -32.20
N ASP A 545 45.27 34.13 -32.46
CA ASP A 545 45.37 32.97 -33.37
C ASP A 545 45.51 33.37 -34.86
N ASN A 546 45.18 34.61 -35.22
CA ASN A 546 45.37 35.13 -36.58
C ASN A 546 46.84 35.54 -36.83
N GLU A 547 47.50 36.09 -35.82
CA GLU A 547 48.91 36.48 -35.88
C GLU A 547 49.87 35.33 -35.51
N GLY A 548 49.40 34.35 -34.73
CA GLY A 548 50.24 33.29 -34.15
C GLY A 548 51.08 33.83 -32.99
N SER A 549 50.45 34.59 -32.07
CA SER A 549 51.13 35.28 -30.97
C SER A 549 50.39 35.20 -29.62
N LEU A 550 51.14 35.26 -28.51
CA LEU A 550 50.65 35.24 -27.13
C LEU A 550 51.50 36.19 -26.26
N LYS A 551 50.97 36.78 -25.19
CA LYS A 551 51.82 37.46 -24.18
C LYS A 551 51.92 36.66 -22.88
N VAL A 552 53.12 36.64 -22.31
CA VAL A 552 53.42 36.04 -21.00
C VAL A 552 53.98 37.10 -20.07
N LYS A 553 53.38 37.25 -18.88
CA LYS A 553 53.89 38.07 -17.77
C LYS A 553 54.89 37.25 -16.97
N VAL A 554 55.99 37.88 -16.59
CA VAL A 554 57.08 37.26 -15.83
C VAL A 554 57.33 38.05 -14.54
N VAL A 555 57.43 37.37 -13.40
CA VAL A 555 57.51 37.99 -12.06
C VAL A 555 58.57 37.34 -11.18
N LEU A 556 59.46 38.15 -10.59
CA LEU A 556 60.43 37.72 -9.57
C LEU A 556 59.81 37.68 -8.16
N ALA A 557 60.15 36.67 -7.36
CA ALA A 557 59.65 36.53 -5.98
C ALA A 557 60.71 36.09 -4.96
N LYS A 558 60.46 36.40 -3.68
CA LYS A 558 61.16 35.85 -2.50
C LYS A 558 60.15 35.61 -1.38
N GLY A 559 59.77 34.35 -1.16
CA GLY A 559 58.64 34.03 -0.29
C GLY A 559 57.34 34.61 -0.85
N THR A 560 56.54 35.27 -0.01
CA THR A 560 55.27 35.92 -0.40
C THR A 560 55.44 37.33 -1.00
N ASN A 561 56.68 37.82 -1.12
CA ASN A 561 56.98 39.13 -1.69
C ASN A 561 57.34 39.00 -3.18
N PHE A 562 56.56 39.66 -4.03
CA PHE A 562 56.72 39.69 -5.49
C PHE A 562 57.24 41.06 -5.91
N PHE A 563 58.37 41.09 -6.64
CA PHE A 563 59.09 42.31 -6.98
C PHE A 563 58.72 42.76 -8.40
N ASN A 564 58.16 43.96 -8.53
CA ASN A 564 57.78 44.55 -9.81
C ASN A 564 58.99 45.24 -10.49
N GLU A 565 58.88 45.55 -11.79
CA GLU A 565 59.95 46.23 -12.55
C GLU A 565 60.28 47.63 -12.00
N ASP A 566 59.31 48.32 -11.39
CA ASP A 566 59.50 49.59 -10.69
C ASP A 566 60.13 49.45 -9.28
N GLY A 567 60.30 48.22 -8.79
CA GLY A 567 60.83 47.89 -7.46
C GLY A 567 59.83 47.95 -6.31
N SER A 568 58.54 48.15 -6.58
CA SER A 568 57.50 47.94 -5.58
C SER A 568 57.38 46.45 -5.24
N ILE A 569 56.90 46.16 -4.02
CA ILE A 569 56.65 44.80 -3.54
C ILE A 569 55.14 44.56 -3.46
N SER A 570 54.64 43.64 -4.27
CA SER A 570 53.28 43.10 -4.19
C SER A 570 53.25 41.86 -3.28
N THR A 571 52.16 41.64 -2.54
CA THR A 571 52.00 40.48 -1.64
C THR A 571 51.32 39.27 -2.29
N SER A 572 51.07 39.33 -3.61
CA SER A 572 50.54 38.22 -4.40
C SER A 572 50.93 38.36 -5.88
N LEU A 573 51.02 37.24 -6.60
CA LEU A 573 51.36 37.21 -8.03
C LEU A 573 50.34 37.96 -8.92
N ALA A 574 49.05 37.89 -8.56
CA ALA A 574 47.97 38.59 -9.25
C ALA A 574 48.05 40.13 -9.08
N GLN A 575 48.64 40.62 -7.99
CA GLN A 575 48.94 42.04 -7.76
C GLN A 575 50.32 42.45 -8.29
N ALA A 576 51.12 41.51 -8.81
CA ALA A 576 52.42 41.82 -9.39
C ALA A 576 52.27 42.16 -10.87
N VAL A 577 52.73 43.35 -11.24
CA VAL A 577 52.75 43.87 -12.61
C VAL A 577 53.80 43.13 -13.45
N GLY A 578 54.94 42.78 -12.83
CA GLY A 578 56.01 42.02 -13.50
C GLY A 578 56.53 42.70 -14.76
N LYS A 579 56.81 41.88 -15.79
CA LYS A 579 57.16 42.32 -17.14
C LYS A 579 56.49 41.43 -18.18
N GLU A 580 55.83 42.01 -19.19
CA GLU A 580 55.22 41.27 -20.29
C GLU A 580 56.21 41.01 -21.44
N ILE A 581 56.13 39.81 -22.02
CA ILE A 581 56.89 39.38 -23.21
C ILE A 581 55.91 38.85 -24.25
N THR A 582 55.97 39.36 -25.48
CA THR A 582 55.21 38.81 -26.62
C THR A 582 55.97 37.64 -27.25
N VAL A 583 55.35 36.47 -27.27
CA VAL A 583 55.86 35.24 -27.88
C VAL A 583 55.22 35.05 -29.25
N LEU A 584 56.04 34.83 -30.29
CA LEU A 584 55.62 34.78 -31.70
C LEU A 584 55.92 33.43 -32.37
N GLY A 585 55.12 33.04 -33.36
CA GLY A 585 55.38 31.88 -34.22
C GLY A 585 54.64 30.60 -33.82
N PHE A 586 53.52 30.74 -33.13
CA PHE A 586 52.51 29.68 -32.97
C PHE A 586 51.77 29.42 -34.30
N LYS A 587 50.94 28.37 -34.37
CA LYS A 587 50.09 28.09 -35.55
C LYS A 587 49.14 29.27 -35.81
N LYS A 588 48.82 29.51 -37.08
CA LYS A 588 47.83 30.50 -37.52
C LYS A 588 46.52 29.85 -37.94
N LEU A 589 45.44 30.63 -37.84
CA LEU A 589 44.09 30.24 -38.26
C LEU A 589 43.91 30.14 -39.80
N SER A 590 44.88 30.62 -40.59
CA SER A 590 44.80 30.76 -42.05
C SER A 590 45.08 29.51 -42.88
N ASP A 591 45.50 28.41 -42.25
CA ASP A 591 46.34 27.41 -42.93
C ASP A 591 45.60 26.09 -43.28
N GLU A 592 44.26 26.11 -43.44
CA GLU A 592 43.43 24.93 -43.73
C GLU A 592 42.34 25.18 -44.81
N GLN A 593 41.78 24.06 -45.34
CA GLN A 593 40.84 23.96 -46.48
C GLN A 593 41.47 24.14 -47.89
N PRO A 594 40.92 23.57 -48.98
CA PRO A 594 39.59 22.94 -49.15
C PRO A 594 39.68 21.41 -49.50
N ASN A 595 38.64 20.64 -49.89
CA ASN A 595 37.31 20.96 -50.45
C ASN A 595 36.37 19.72 -50.40
N GLN A 596 35.05 19.90 -50.20
CA GLN A 596 33.90 19.05 -50.64
C GLN A 596 32.58 19.79 -50.26
N PRO A 597 31.43 19.54 -50.92
CA PRO A 597 30.23 20.37 -50.77
C PRO A 597 29.44 20.05 -49.50
N VAL A 598 29.08 21.09 -48.73
CA VAL A 598 28.34 21.00 -47.46
C VAL A 598 26.96 21.66 -47.58
N GLU A 599 25.94 21.08 -46.96
CA GLU A 599 24.59 21.67 -46.84
C GLU A 599 24.65 22.95 -45.98
N THR A 600 24.02 24.05 -46.42
CA THR A 600 24.19 25.34 -45.74
C THR A 600 23.52 25.37 -44.36
N VAL A 601 24.11 26.11 -43.41
CA VAL A 601 23.60 26.26 -42.04
C VAL A 601 22.12 26.66 -42.03
N ASN A 602 21.72 27.57 -42.92
CA ASN A 602 20.33 28.04 -43.06
C ASN A 602 19.37 26.88 -43.40
N GLN A 603 19.79 25.92 -44.23
CA GLN A 603 18.99 24.73 -44.57
C GLN A 603 18.85 23.79 -43.36
N GLN A 604 19.92 23.60 -42.58
CA GLN A 604 19.88 22.78 -41.36
C GLN A 604 18.99 23.40 -40.27
N VAL A 605 19.14 24.71 -40.02
CA VAL A 605 18.29 25.45 -39.06
C VAL A 605 16.81 25.42 -39.48
N LYS A 606 16.53 25.56 -40.78
CA LYS A 606 15.17 25.45 -41.32
C LYS A 606 14.57 24.03 -41.15
N LYS A 607 15.35 22.96 -41.33
CA LYS A 607 14.94 21.58 -40.99
C LYS A 607 14.58 21.47 -39.50
N TRP A 608 15.41 22.00 -38.61
CA TRP A 608 15.21 21.91 -37.15
C TRP A 608 13.94 22.63 -36.67
N PHE A 609 13.70 23.87 -37.12
CA PHE A 609 12.45 24.58 -36.80
C PHE A 609 11.21 23.88 -37.36
N THR A 610 11.31 23.29 -38.57
CA THR A 610 10.22 22.49 -39.15
C THR A 610 9.93 21.27 -38.27
N PHE A 611 10.95 20.52 -37.86
CA PHE A 611 10.82 19.34 -37.01
C PHE A 611 10.11 19.62 -35.67
N LEU A 612 10.49 20.70 -34.97
CA LEU A 612 9.82 21.08 -33.71
C LEU A 612 8.35 21.50 -33.87
N SER A 613 7.95 21.92 -35.07
CA SER A 613 6.55 22.30 -35.36
C SER A 613 5.65 21.09 -35.65
N SER A 614 6.22 19.99 -36.14
CA SER A 614 5.52 18.77 -36.55
C SER A 614 5.56 17.62 -35.54
N THR A 615 6.55 17.62 -34.63
CA THR A 615 6.85 16.46 -33.78
C THR A 615 6.53 16.75 -32.31
N PHE A 616 6.00 15.76 -31.59
CA PHE A 616 5.82 15.82 -30.14
C PHE A 616 7.11 15.41 -29.42
N ILE A 617 7.51 16.19 -28.42
CA ILE A 617 8.64 15.87 -27.55
C ILE A 617 8.13 14.98 -26.40
N HIS A 618 8.56 13.73 -26.37
CA HIS A 618 8.26 12.81 -25.27
C HIS A 618 9.29 12.96 -24.15
N LEU A 619 8.80 13.13 -22.91
CA LEU A 619 9.65 13.01 -21.71
C LEU A 619 9.87 11.53 -21.33
N SER A 620 10.91 11.28 -20.55
CA SER A 620 11.29 9.93 -20.12
C SER A 620 10.27 9.33 -19.14
N GLU A 621 10.26 8.01 -18.97
CA GLU A 621 9.36 7.33 -18.02
C GLU A 621 9.51 7.86 -16.58
N ARG A 622 10.69 8.39 -16.23
CA ARG A 622 11.01 8.94 -14.92
C ARG A 622 10.30 10.26 -14.60
N GLU A 623 9.77 10.93 -15.62
CA GLU A 623 9.20 12.28 -15.52
C GLU A 623 7.66 12.29 -15.60
N ARG A 624 7.04 11.16 -15.98
CA ARG A 624 5.58 10.99 -16.20
C ARG A 624 4.69 11.13 -14.95
N VAL A 625 5.29 11.47 -13.82
CA VAL A 625 4.63 11.73 -12.53
C VAL A 625 4.52 13.22 -12.19
N THR A 626 5.00 14.11 -13.06
CA THR A 626 4.94 15.58 -12.88
C THR A 626 3.69 16.16 -13.55
N TRP A 627 2.94 17.01 -12.86
CA TRP A 627 1.81 17.76 -13.44
C TRP A 627 2.28 18.89 -14.36
N PRO A 628 1.54 19.24 -15.43
CA PRO A 628 1.81 20.41 -16.26
C PRO A 628 2.10 21.71 -15.51
N SER A 629 1.39 22.01 -14.41
CA SER A 629 1.59 23.23 -13.61
C SER A 629 2.81 23.20 -12.68
N ASP A 630 3.38 22.02 -12.41
CA ASP A 630 4.55 21.84 -11.54
C ASP A 630 5.88 21.79 -12.34
N ILE A 631 5.84 21.95 -13.67
CA ILE A 631 7.01 21.84 -14.52
C ILE A 631 7.90 23.10 -14.47
N THR A 632 9.21 22.91 -14.34
CA THR A 632 10.19 24.02 -14.32
C THR A 632 11.07 24.04 -15.57
N ASN A 633 11.66 25.21 -15.85
CA ASN A 633 12.67 25.36 -16.91
C ASN A 633 13.88 24.44 -16.70
N GLU A 634 14.27 24.16 -15.46
CA GLU A 634 15.39 23.27 -15.14
C GLU A 634 15.07 21.82 -15.52
N MET A 635 13.87 21.32 -15.17
CA MET A 635 13.41 19.98 -15.53
C MET A 635 13.38 19.79 -17.06
N LEU A 636 12.78 20.75 -17.77
CA LEU A 636 12.74 20.74 -19.24
C LEU A 636 14.14 20.81 -19.87
N SER A 637 15.08 21.55 -19.29
CA SER A 637 16.40 21.77 -19.88
C SER A 637 17.22 20.48 -20.04
N ALA A 638 17.14 19.55 -19.09
CA ALA A 638 17.98 18.34 -19.09
C ALA A 638 17.59 17.34 -20.19
N GLU A 639 16.28 17.18 -20.47
CA GLU A 639 15.81 16.30 -21.54
C GLU A 639 15.92 17.00 -22.91
N LEU A 640 15.58 18.28 -22.99
CA LEU A 640 15.69 19.07 -24.24
C LEU A 640 17.13 19.30 -24.70
N ALA A 641 18.11 19.31 -23.80
CA ALA A 641 19.54 19.35 -24.15
C ALA A 641 19.99 18.20 -25.06
N LYS A 642 19.27 17.06 -25.06
CA LYS A 642 19.52 15.93 -25.97
C LYS A 642 19.10 16.26 -27.41
N TRP A 643 18.03 17.05 -27.57
CA TRP A 643 17.45 17.45 -28.87
C TRP A 643 18.15 18.66 -29.51
N VAL A 644 18.99 19.38 -28.76
CA VAL A 644 19.90 20.43 -29.27
C VAL A 644 20.75 19.93 -30.46
N LYS A 645 21.10 18.64 -30.46
CA LYS A 645 21.95 18.00 -31.48
C LYS A 645 21.16 17.36 -32.64
N GLY A 646 19.84 17.53 -32.66
CA GLY A 646 18.95 16.82 -33.59
C GLY A 646 18.77 15.33 -33.24
N PRO A 647 17.96 14.59 -34.02
CA PRO A 647 17.93 13.13 -33.98
C PRO A 647 19.30 12.55 -34.31
N LYS A 648 19.57 11.32 -33.84
CA LYS A 648 20.81 10.62 -34.19
C LYS A 648 20.99 10.51 -35.70
N ASP A 649 22.23 10.68 -36.13
CA ASP A 649 22.76 10.33 -37.45
C ASP A 649 22.29 11.18 -38.66
N GLU A 650 21.42 12.19 -38.48
CA GLU A 650 21.03 13.14 -39.55
C GLU A 650 21.66 14.55 -39.47
N PHE A 651 22.26 14.94 -38.34
CA PHE A 651 22.82 16.28 -38.14
C PHE A 651 24.30 16.23 -37.73
N THR A 652 25.20 16.62 -38.63
CA THR A 652 26.57 17.00 -38.28
C THR A 652 26.59 18.47 -37.87
N ASN A 653 27.08 18.76 -36.66
CA ASN A 653 27.14 20.12 -36.13
C ASN A 653 28.07 20.98 -37.00
N PRO A 654 27.63 22.17 -37.49
CA PRO A 654 28.54 23.14 -38.08
C PRO A 654 29.63 23.52 -37.10
N GLU A 655 30.86 23.69 -37.58
CA GLU A 655 31.94 24.20 -36.74
C GLU A 655 31.59 25.63 -36.27
N GLY A 656 31.67 25.86 -34.95
CA GLY A 656 31.47 27.18 -34.35
C GLY A 656 30.10 27.47 -33.74
N THR A 657 29.04 26.69 -33.98
CA THR A 657 27.72 26.93 -33.36
C THR A 657 27.52 26.20 -32.03
N ILE A 658 27.12 26.95 -30.99
CA ILE A 658 26.59 26.44 -29.71
C ILE A 658 25.15 26.97 -29.57
N PRO A 659 24.11 26.14 -29.73
CA PRO A 659 22.73 26.63 -29.64
C PRO A 659 22.29 26.93 -28.20
N GLU A 660 22.13 28.22 -27.88
CA GLU A 660 21.52 28.65 -26.61
C GLU A 660 19.98 28.56 -26.73
N ILE A 661 19.40 27.45 -26.25
CA ILE A 661 17.93 27.34 -26.11
C ILE A 661 17.47 28.13 -24.89
N LYS A 662 16.65 29.16 -25.13
CA LYS A 662 15.78 29.75 -24.10
C LYS A 662 14.40 29.11 -24.14
N LEU A 663 13.91 28.75 -22.96
CA LEU A 663 12.60 28.13 -22.73
C LEU A 663 11.66 29.10 -22.03
N PHE A 664 10.48 29.30 -22.60
CA PHE A 664 9.37 30.01 -21.96
C PHE A 664 8.14 29.11 -21.99
N PRO A 665 7.68 28.58 -20.84
CA PRO A 665 6.40 27.87 -20.74
C PRO A 665 5.26 28.88 -20.90
N GLU A 666 4.29 28.56 -21.77
CA GLU A 666 3.04 29.32 -21.90
C GLU A 666 1.86 28.46 -21.46
N ASN A 667 1.02 29.01 -20.57
CA ASN A 667 -0.27 28.44 -20.15
C ASN A 667 -0.17 26.96 -19.74
N THR A 668 0.62 26.69 -18.70
CA THR A 668 0.72 25.39 -18.01
C THR A 668 -0.55 25.10 -17.18
N THR A 669 -1.65 24.82 -17.87
CA THR A 669 -2.91 24.37 -17.24
C THR A 669 -2.93 22.86 -17.10
N ASP A 670 -3.21 22.35 -15.90
CA ASP A 670 -3.43 20.92 -15.69
C ASP A 670 -4.73 20.47 -16.37
N ASP A 671 -4.63 19.54 -17.32
CA ASP A 671 -5.72 19.12 -18.19
C ASP A 671 -5.82 17.58 -18.35
N SER A 672 -6.72 17.13 -19.22
CA SER A 672 -6.91 15.71 -19.54
C SER A 672 -5.82 15.11 -20.42
N GLN A 673 -4.96 15.92 -21.06
CA GLN A 673 -3.99 15.49 -22.08
C GLN A 673 -2.54 15.43 -21.57
N GLY A 674 -2.16 16.22 -20.57
CA GLY A 674 -0.80 16.23 -20.02
C GLY A 674 0.22 16.83 -21.01
N ILE A 675 -0.19 17.90 -21.70
CA ILE A 675 0.59 18.59 -22.73
C ILE A 675 1.01 19.97 -22.21
N VAL A 676 2.29 20.31 -22.39
CA VAL A 676 2.80 21.67 -22.15
C VAL A 676 3.33 22.24 -23.46
N TYR A 677 3.02 23.51 -23.71
CA TYR A 677 3.60 24.26 -24.80
C TYR A 677 4.79 25.09 -24.32
N ILE A 678 5.90 24.97 -25.04
CA ILE A 678 7.12 25.74 -24.81
C ILE A 678 7.43 26.57 -26.05
N ASN A 679 7.87 27.81 -25.83
CA ASN A 679 8.48 28.61 -26.86
C ASN A 679 10.00 28.42 -26.81
N VAL A 680 10.58 28.06 -27.96
CA VAL A 680 11.97 27.65 -28.15
C VAL A 680 12.63 28.58 -29.18
N SER A 681 13.88 28.98 -28.94
CA SER A 681 14.66 29.80 -29.87
C SER A 681 16.05 29.20 -30.11
N LEU A 682 16.64 29.49 -31.27
CA LEU A 682 18.03 29.16 -31.62
C LEU A 682 18.87 30.42 -31.70
N LYS A 683 20.10 30.34 -31.18
CA LYS A 683 21.07 31.43 -31.13
C LYS A 683 22.42 30.95 -31.68
N ASN A 684 23.15 31.79 -32.40
CA ASN A 684 24.51 31.54 -32.85
C ASN A 684 25.53 31.89 -31.73
N SER A 685 26.82 31.60 -31.97
CA SER A 685 27.91 31.88 -31.02
C SER A 685 28.28 33.36 -30.91
N GLU A 686 27.92 34.20 -31.89
CA GLU A 686 28.02 35.66 -31.81
C GLU A 686 26.89 36.29 -30.95
N GLY A 687 25.85 35.52 -30.65
CA GLY A 687 24.72 35.94 -29.83
C GLY A 687 23.48 36.40 -30.60
N LYS A 688 23.43 36.28 -31.93
CA LYS A 688 22.24 36.53 -32.75
C LYS A 688 21.29 35.34 -32.78
N TYR A 689 20.01 35.59 -33.00
CA TYR A 689 18.97 34.58 -33.12
C TYR A 689 18.70 34.20 -34.57
N PHE A 690 18.30 32.96 -34.83
CA PHE A 690 17.84 32.54 -36.16
C PHE A 690 16.31 32.58 -36.26
N ASN A 691 15.78 33.02 -37.41
CA ASN A 691 14.37 32.83 -37.75
C ASN A 691 14.08 31.50 -38.46
N LYS A 692 12.78 31.21 -38.68
CA LYS A 692 12.28 30.00 -39.35
C LYS A 692 12.94 29.65 -40.70
N ASP A 693 13.50 30.64 -41.40
CA ASP A 693 14.14 30.48 -42.71
C ASP A 693 15.67 30.33 -42.60
N GLY A 694 16.20 30.26 -41.38
CA GLY A 694 17.62 30.09 -41.08
C GLY A 694 18.45 31.37 -41.21
N VAL A 695 17.81 32.55 -41.21
CA VAL A 695 18.49 33.85 -41.32
C VAL A 695 18.70 34.45 -39.93
N GLU A 696 19.87 35.03 -39.70
CA GLU A 696 20.22 35.71 -38.45
C GLU A 696 19.49 37.05 -38.27
N GLN A 697 19.14 37.35 -37.03
CA GLN A 697 18.49 38.58 -36.58
C GLN A 697 18.78 38.83 -35.10
N ASP A 698 18.64 40.08 -34.64
CA ASP A 698 19.02 40.45 -33.27
C ASP A 698 17.95 40.07 -32.22
N GLU A 699 16.69 39.87 -32.64
CA GLU A 699 15.55 39.50 -31.80
C GLU A 699 15.21 38.00 -31.86
N PRO A 700 14.78 37.35 -30.77
CA PRO A 700 14.48 35.91 -30.75
C PRO A 700 13.23 35.55 -31.56
N TYR A 701 13.41 34.71 -32.59
CA TYR A 701 12.28 33.99 -33.18
C TYR A 701 11.88 32.84 -32.25
N LEU A 702 10.64 32.90 -31.74
CA LEU A 702 10.07 31.90 -30.86
C LEU A 702 9.28 30.87 -31.67
N GLN A 703 9.85 29.67 -31.83
CA GLN A 703 9.14 28.52 -32.36
C GLN A 703 8.40 27.79 -31.23
N LYS A 704 7.08 27.68 -31.36
CA LYS A 704 6.24 26.91 -30.42
C LYS A 704 6.43 25.41 -30.68
N ALA A 705 6.76 24.66 -29.63
CA ALA A 705 6.89 23.20 -29.63
C ALA A 705 5.96 22.56 -28.59
N ARG A 706 5.69 21.26 -28.75
CA ARG A 706 4.73 20.50 -27.91
C ARG A 706 5.46 19.44 -27.08
N VAL A 707 5.37 19.52 -25.75
CA VAL A 707 5.89 18.51 -24.82
C VAL A 707 4.74 17.65 -24.33
N GLN A 708 4.91 16.32 -24.36
CA GLN A 708 3.90 15.37 -23.91
C GLN A 708 4.48 14.23 -23.06
N GLY A 709 3.60 13.53 -22.35
CA GLY A 709 3.96 12.48 -21.40
C GLY A 709 4.03 12.96 -19.95
N LEU A 710 3.50 14.13 -19.64
CA LEU A 710 3.30 14.59 -18.26
C LEU A 710 2.05 13.92 -17.65
N LEU A 711 1.90 14.04 -16.33
CA LEU A 711 0.77 13.48 -15.61
C LEU A 711 -0.51 14.28 -15.94
N SER A 712 -1.47 13.62 -16.60
CA SER A 712 -2.78 14.21 -16.91
C SER A 712 -3.87 13.68 -15.99
N TYR A 713 -5.04 14.34 -15.94
CA TYR A 713 -6.19 13.81 -15.20
C TYR A 713 -6.63 12.43 -15.68
N GLN A 714 -6.50 12.14 -16.98
CA GLN A 714 -6.73 10.80 -17.53
C GLN A 714 -5.73 9.78 -16.96
N THR A 715 -4.43 10.08 -17.03
CA THR A 715 -3.38 9.15 -16.58
C THR A 715 -3.44 8.94 -15.07
N PHE A 716 -3.71 9.99 -14.29
CA PHE A 716 -3.90 9.89 -12.84
C PHE A 716 -5.14 9.07 -12.48
N ALA A 717 -6.29 9.33 -13.11
CA ALA A 717 -7.50 8.55 -12.86
C ALA A 717 -7.35 7.08 -13.29
N GLN A 718 -6.67 6.80 -14.42
CA GLN A 718 -6.40 5.43 -14.86
C GLN A 718 -5.46 4.71 -13.90
N ASN A 719 -4.35 5.32 -13.50
CA ASN A 719 -3.43 4.76 -12.50
C ASN A 719 -4.15 4.47 -11.17
N LEU A 720 -5.08 5.34 -10.75
CA LEU A 720 -5.90 5.15 -9.55
C LEU A 720 -6.89 3.99 -9.73
N TYR A 721 -7.56 3.88 -10.87
CA TYR A 721 -8.42 2.73 -11.19
C TYR A 721 -7.63 1.42 -11.22
N ASP A 722 -6.44 1.37 -11.82
CA ASP A 722 -5.61 0.16 -11.87
C ASP A 722 -5.04 -0.22 -10.49
N GLN A 723 -4.71 0.75 -9.62
CA GLN A 723 -4.37 0.47 -8.20
C GLN A 723 -5.55 -0.14 -7.42
N ILE A 724 -6.79 0.24 -7.73
CA ILE A 724 -8.00 -0.28 -7.08
C ILE A 724 -8.44 -1.63 -7.67
N LYS A 725 -8.14 -1.88 -8.95
CA LYS A 725 -8.54 -3.07 -9.72
C LYS A 725 -8.04 -4.39 -9.12
N ASP A 726 -6.81 -4.40 -8.63
CA ASP A 726 -6.17 -5.56 -7.99
C ASP A 726 -6.31 -5.58 -6.45
N PHE A 727 -7.07 -4.64 -5.87
CA PHE A 727 -7.18 -4.48 -4.43
C PHE A 727 -7.94 -5.63 -3.75
N LYS A 728 -7.23 -6.39 -2.91
CA LYS A 728 -7.80 -7.44 -2.07
C LYS A 728 -7.79 -7.01 -0.61
N ILE A 729 -8.92 -7.21 0.09
CA ILE A 729 -8.95 -7.13 1.54
C ILE A 729 -8.51 -8.48 2.11
N GLU A 730 -7.27 -8.54 2.61
CA GLU A 730 -6.81 -9.68 3.39
C GLU A 730 -7.25 -9.56 4.86
N ASN A 731 -7.53 -10.70 5.50
CA ASN A 731 -7.83 -10.81 6.93
C ASN A 731 -9.02 -9.97 7.46
N SER A 732 -10.08 -9.86 6.66
CA SER A 732 -11.39 -9.32 7.08
C SER A 732 -12.38 -10.46 7.39
N THR A 733 -12.61 -10.78 8.67
CA THR A 733 -13.73 -11.63 9.09
C THR A 733 -15.00 -10.80 9.32
N ASN A 734 -15.40 -10.02 8.30
CA ASN A 734 -16.53 -9.09 8.38
C ASN A 734 -17.83 -9.77 7.92
N ASN A 735 -18.62 -10.23 8.90
CA ASN A 735 -19.84 -10.99 8.67
C ASN A 735 -20.95 -10.09 8.10
N VAL A 736 -21.38 -10.34 6.85
CA VAL A 736 -22.43 -9.57 6.18
C VAL A 736 -23.82 -10.14 6.51
N SER A 737 -24.79 -9.26 6.77
CA SER A 737 -26.19 -9.60 7.01
C SER A 737 -27.01 -9.54 5.72
N ASN A 738 -28.00 -10.43 5.59
CA ASN A 738 -28.97 -10.47 4.48
C ASN A 738 -29.90 -9.23 4.37
N SER A 739 -29.73 -8.21 5.21
CA SER A 739 -30.51 -6.97 5.13
C SER A 739 -30.02 -6.07 3.98
N PRO A 740 -30.90 -5.62 3.07
CA PRO A 740 -30.51 -4.67 2.03
C PRO A 740 -29.98 -3.31 2.55
N GLU A 741 -29.25 -2.65 1.66
CA GLU A 741 -29.16 -1.19 1.46
C GLU A 741 -28.39 -0.28 2.45
N SER A 742 -28.19 -0.61 3.74
CA SER A 742 -27.72 0.43 4.71
C SER A 742 -26.41 0.23 5.48
N LYS A 743 -25.86 -0.98 5.64
CA LYS A 743 -24.66 -1.21 6.49
C LYS A 743 -23.36 -1.53 5.76
N ASN A 744 -23.41 -1.87 4.47
CA ASN A 744 -22.25 -2.41 3.77
C ASN A 744 -21.33 -1.31 3.18
N ALA A 745 -21.90 -0.14 2.82
CA ALA A 745 -21.14 0.97 2.25
C ALA A 745 -20.16 1.59 3.27
N SER A 746 -20.61 1.91 4.48
CA SER A 746 -19.80 2.62 5.48
C SER A 746 -18.62 1.82 6.05
N LEU A 747 -18.61 0.50 5.86
CA LEU A 747 -17.46 -0.35 6.18
C LEU A 747 -16.37 -0.26 5.09
N LEU A 748 -16.77 -0.04 3.84
CA LEU A 748 -15.88 0.13 2.69
C LEU A 748 -15.35 1.57 2.62
N GLU A 749 -16.21 2.58 2.73
CA GLU A 749 -15.82 4.01 2.72
C GLU A 749 -14.64 4.27 3.67
N LYS A 750 -14.77 3.81 4.92
CA LYS A 750 -13.77 4.00 5.98
C LYS A 750 -12.46 3.23 5.80
N HIS A 751 -12.39 2.31 4.84
CA HIS A 751 -11.16 1.60 4.48
C HIS A 751 -10.49 2.25 3.26
N PHE A 752 -11.27 2.78 2.32
CA PHE A 752 -10.79 3.47 1.12
C PHE A 752 -10.45 4.96 1.35
N GLU A 753 -10.81 5.56 2.49
CA GLU A 753 -10.27 6.87 2.94
C GLU A 753 -8.73 6.94 2.88
N TYR A 754 -8.02 5.82 3.06
CA TYR A 754 -6.56 5.77 3.00
C TYR A 754 -5.96 5.95 1.59
N LEU A 755 -6.75 5.82 0.51
CA LEU A 755 -6.29 5.96 -0.88
C LEU A 755 -6.39 7.40 -1.43
N THR A 756 -6.70 8.41 -0.61
CA THR A 756 -6.77 9.83 -1.03
C THR A 756 -5.39 10.47 -1.22
N LEU A 757 -4.63 9.97 -2.21
CA LEU A 757 -3.23 10.30 -2.47
C LEU A 757 -2.98 11.47 -3.44
N ASN A 758 -3.87 12.48 -3.48
CA ASN A 758 -3.41 13.85 -3.81
C ASN A 758 -4.34 14.95 -3.24
N LYS A 759 -3.86 15.70 -2.23
CA LYS A 759 -4.61 16.82 -1.63
C LYS A 759 -4.61 18.10 -2.49
N LYS A 760 -3.82 18.19 -3.57
CA LYS A 760 -3.73 19.40 -4.43
C LYS A 760 -4.97 19.58 -5.34
N TYR A 761 -5.73 18.52 -5.64
CA TYR A 761 -6.82 18.52 -6.64
C TYR A 761 -8.10 17.78 -6.21
N ASP A 762 -8.25 17.47 -4.92
CA ASP A 762 -9.46 16.85 -4.31
C ASP A 762 -10.03 15.62 -5.05
N PHE A 763 -9.16 14.74 -5.56
CA PHE A 763 -9.57 13.46 -6.13
C PHE A 763 -10.05 12.48 -5.04
N LYS A 764 -11.22 11.88 -5.25
CA LYS A 764 -11.87 10.95 -4.32
C LYS A 764 -12.38 9.71 -5.05
N ILE A 765 -12.51 8.60 -4.31
CA ILE A 765 -13.11 7.35 -4.78
C ILE A 765 -14.47 7.23 -4.12
N LEU A 766 -15.54 7.18 -4.91
CA LEU A 766 -16.90 6.85 -4.45
C LEU A 766 -17.18 5.38 -4.75
N LEU A 767 -17.54 4.61 -3.72
CA LEU A 767 -17.87 3.20 -3.83
C LEU A 767 -19.37 2.97 -3.68
N GLU A 768 -19.94 2.10 -4.51
CA GLU A 768 -21.32 1.64 -4.38
C GLU A 768 -21.46 0.12 -4.47
N ASN A 769 -22.39 -0.45 -3.72
CA ASN A 769 -22.67 -1.87 -3.78
C ASN A 769 -23.33 -2.24 -5.12
N SER A 770 -22.85 -3.29 -5.80
CA SER A 770 -23.68 -4.00 -6.79
C SER A 770 -24.90 -4.59 -6.08
N PRO A 771 -26.06 -4.80 -6.75
CA PRO A 771 -27.22 -5.42 -6.11
C PRO A 771 -26.86 -6.74 -5.42
N ALA A 772 -27.32 -6.92 -4.17
CA ALA A 772 -26.84 -7.97 -3.25
C ALA A 772 -26.96 -9.43 -3.76
N LYS A 773 -27.71 -9.65 -4.85
CA LYS A 773 -27.80 -10.93 -5.60
C LYS A 773 -26.45 -11.42 -6.15
N ASP A 774 -25.48 -10.52 -6.34
CA ASP A 774 -24.19 -10.81 -7.00
C ASP A 774 -23.11 -11.31 -6.02
N ALA A 775 -23.41 -11.37 -4.71
CA ALA A 775 -22.48 -11.85 -3.69
C ALA A 775 -22.52 -13.38 -3.54
N ILE A 776 -21.37 -14.04 -3.69
CA ILE A 776 -21.30 -15.51 -3.74
C ILE A 776 -21.19 -16.09 -2.32
N ASN A 777 -22.11 -17.00 -1.99
CA ASN A 777 -22.12 -17.74 -0.72
C ASN A 777 -21.18 -18.96 -0.77
N ASP A 778 -19.88 -18.70 -0.72
CA ASP A 778 -18.82 -19.70 -0.53
C ASP A 778 -17.90 -19.33 0.66
N LYS A 779 -16.76 -20.04 0.79
CA LYS A 779 -15.81 -19.81 1.90
C LYS A 779 -14.97 -18.54 1.77
N GLU A 780 -14.85 -17.97 0.56
CA GLU A 780 -14.00 -16.81 0.28
C GLU A 780 -14.82 -15.52 0.13
N GLY A 781 -16.11 -15.64 -0.20
CA GLY A 781 -17.13 -14.60 -0.03
C GLY A 781 -16.82 -13.33 -0.84
N THR A 782 -17.17 -13.35 -2.12
CA THR A 782 -16.88 -12.22 -3.01
C THR A 782 -18.08 -11.27 -3.15
N LEU A 783 -17.84 -9.97 -3.00
CA LEU A 783 -18.79 -8.89 -3.25
C LEU A 783 -18.33 -8.06 -4.45
N LYS A 784 -19.24 -7.76 -5.37
CA LYS A 784 -19.00 -6.76 -6.42
C LYS A 784 -19.34 -5.36 -5.92
N VAL A 785 -18.38 -4.45 -6.03
CA VAL A 785 -18.50 -3.04 -5.67
C VAL A 785 -18.12 -2.22 -6.90
N ARG A 786 -18.86 -1.15 -7.17
CA ARG A 786 -18.59 -0.22 -8.28
C ARG A 786 -17.80 0.96 -7.75
N ALA A 787 -16.63 1.22 -8.33
CA ALA A 787 -15.80 2.37 -8.01
C ALA A 787 -15.92 3.45 -9.09
N TYR A 788 -16.24 4.67 -8.65
CA TYR A 788 -16.21 5.90 -9.44
C TYR A 788 -15.12 6.82 -8.89
N VAL A 789 -14.32 7.45 -9.75
CA VAL A 789 -13.46 8.56 -9.33
C VAL A 789 -14.20 9.89 -9.52
N THR A 790 -14.11 10.75 -8.51
CA THR A 790 -14.65 12.12 -8.50
C THR A 790 -13.54 13.14 -8.23
N ARG A 791 -13.76 14.38 -8.65
CA ARG A 791 -12.81 15.51 -8.57
C ARG A 791 -13.60 16.77 -8.24
N GLU A 792 -13.30 17.43 -7.11
CA GLU A 792 -14.03 18.62 -6.64
C GLU A 792 -15.57 18.44 -6.53
N GLY A 793 -16.04 17.20 -6.38
CA GLY A 793 -17.47 16.83 -6.35
C GLY A 793 -18.09 16.48 -7.72
N HIS A 794 -17.39 16.71 -8.82
CA HIS A 794 -17.77 16.26 -10.16
C HIS A 794 -17.35 14.79 -10.38
N TYR A 795 -18.09 14.06 -11.22
CA TYR A 795 -17.72 12.69 -11.62
C TYR A 795 -16.77 12.73 -12.81
N LEU A 796 -15.85 11.77 -12.92
CA LEU A 796 -15.01 11.63 -14.11
C LEU A 796 -15.65 10.67 -15.12
N GLY A 797 -15.81 11.15 -16.36
CA GLY A 797 -16.13 10.35 -17.53
C GLY A 797 -14.89 9.60 -18.07
N TYR A 798 -15.07 8.97 -19.23
CA TYR A 798 -13.94 8.41 -19.98
C TYR A 798 -12.92 9.53 -20.30
N PHE A 799 -11.63 9.21 -20.29
CA PHE A 799 -10.53 10.16 -20.52
C PHE A 799 -10.41 11.29 -19.47
N GLY A 800 -10.86 11.07 -18.23
CA GLY A 800 -10.65 12.01 -17.12
C GLY A 800 -11.37 13.35 -17.30
N THR A 801 -12.45 13.37 -18.08
CA THR A 801 -13.28 14.56 -18.31
C THR A 801 -14.32 14.71 -17.20
N ASP A 802 -14.56 15.91 -16.67
CA ASP A 802 -15.63 16.11 -15.71
C ASP A 802 -17.00 15.94 -16.39
N VAL A 803 -17.91 15.17 -15.78
CA VAL A 803 -19.27 14.93 -16.28
C VAL A 803 -20.33 15.28 -15.25
N GLU A 804 -21.40 15.91 -15.74
CA GLU A 804 -22.50 16.48 -14.94
C GLU A 804 -23.29 15.44 -14.12
N SER A 805 -23.17 14.15 -14.44
CA SER A 805 -23.88 13.10 -13.69
C SER A 805 -23.18 11.75 -13.74
N LYS A 806 -23.34 11.01 -12.65
CA LYS A 806 -22.91 9.62 -12.44
C LYS A 806 -23.33 8.65 -13.57
N ALA A 807 -24.43 8.92 -14.27
CA ALA A 807 -24.90 8.12 -15.40
C ALA A 807 -24.04 8.28 -16.67
N LYS A 808 -23.23 9.35 -16.74
CA LYS A 808 -22.22 9.61 -17.79
C LYS A 808 -20.79 9.25 -17.33
N ALA A 809 -20.61 8.88 -16.06
CA ALA A 809 -19.31 8.66 -15.46
C ALA A 809 -18.68 7.33 -15.89
N HIS A 810 -17.35 7.29 -15.96
CA HIS A 810 -16.62 6.03 -16.01
C HIS A 810 -16.61 5.39 -14.62
N PHE A 811 -16.54 4.06 -14.60
CA PHE A 811 -16.47 3.26 -13.39
C PHE A 811 -15.78 1.93 -13.69
N ILE A 812 -15.25 1.30 -12.65
CA ILE A 812 -14.84 -0.11 -12.66
C ILE A 812 -15.68 -0.91 -11.67
N ASP A 813 -16.01 -2.16 -12.01
CA ASP A 813 -16.60 -3.12 -11.09
C ASP A 813 -15.47 -3.95 -10.46
N ILE A 814 -15.12 -3.64 -9.20
CA ILE A 814 -14.13 -4.41 -8.42
C ILE A 814 -14.79 -5.59 -7.70
N THR A 815 -14.02 -6.66 -7.51
CA THR A 815 -14.46 -7.86 -6.78
C THR A 815 -13.67 -7.98 -5.49
N VAL A 816 -14.33 -7.74 -4.36
CA VAL A 816 -13.69 -7.69 -3.05
C VAL A 816 -13.98 -8.99 -2.29
N SER A 817 -12.92 -9.69 -1.86
CA SER A 817 -12.99 -10.95 -1.11
C SER A 817 -13.12 -10.74 0.40
N GLY A 818 -13.53 -11.77 1.14
CA GLY A 818 -13.65 -11.76 2.60
C GLY A 818 -15.04 -11.42 3.14
N PHE A 819 -16.03 -11.24 2.27
CA PHE A 819 -17.42 -10.91 2.60
C PHE A 819 -18.29 -12.17 2.60
N ARG A 820 -18.13 -13.03 3.61
CA ARG A 820 -19.00 -14.20 3.79
C ARG A 820 -20.41 -13.73 4.17
N ILE A 821 -21.40 -14.13 3.36
CA ILE A 821 -22.81 -14.16 3.78
C ILE A 821 -22.92 -15.27 4.83
N ILE A 822 -23.06 -14.91 6.10
CA ILE A 822 -23.41 -15.89 7.12
C ILE A 822 -24.92 -16.10 7.06
N SER A 823 -25.34 -17.32 6.77
CA SER A 823 -26.76 -17.67 6.75
C SER A 823 -27.40 -17.45 8.13
N ASP A 824 -28.70 -17.13 8.17
CA ASP A 824 -29.38 -16.87 9.44
C ASP A 824 -29.23 -18.06 10.42
N LEU A 825 -29.19 -19.29 9.87
CA LEU A 825 -28.94 -20.54 10.60
C LEU A 825 -27.54 -20.57 11.23
N GLU A 826 -26.48 -20.19 10.50
CA GLU A 826 -25.10 -20.15 11.00
C GLU A 826 -24.89 -19.05 12.06
N ASN A 827 -25.50 -17.88 11.87
CA ASN A 827 -25.48 -16.76 12.83
C ASN A 827 -26.18 -17.14 14.15
N ALA A 828 -27.31 -17.84 14.07
CA ALA A 828 -27.98 -18.42 15.23
C ALA A 828 -27.13 -19.51 15.90
N VAL A 829 -26.51 -20.39 15.11
CA VAL A 829 -25.59 -21.45 15.57
C VAL A 829 -24.42 -20.87 16.37
N GLU A 830 -23.75 -19.84 15.87
CA GLU A 830 -22.62 -19.19 16.55
C GLU A 830 -23.04 -18.59 17.90
N LYS A 831 -24.13 -17.82 17.91
CA LYS A 831 -24.57 -17.11 19.12
C LYS A 831 -25.11 -18.05 20.19
N ILE A 832 -25.86 -19.09 19.81
CA ILE A 832 -26.36 -20.10 20.74
C ILE A 832 -25.21 -20.94 21.32
N THR A 833 -24.22 -21.33 20.51
CA THR A 833 -23.07 -22.13 21.00
C THR A 833 -22.23 -21.38 22.04
N ASN A 834 -22.21 -20.05 21.98
CA ASN A 834 -21.52 -19.19 22.95
C ASN A 834 -22.32 -18.91 24.24
N PHE A 835 -23.47 -19.58 24.46
CA PHE A 835 -24.30 -19.39 25.66
C PHE A 835 -23.57 -19.78 26.96
N LYS A 836 -23.43 -18.80 27.87
CA LYS A 836 -22.89 -18.98 29.22
C LYS A 836 -23.81 -18.33 30.25
N VAL A 837 -24.26 -19.11 31.22
CA VAL A 837 -25.13 -18.63 32.31
C VAL A 837 -24.41 -17.57 33.14
N LYS A 838 -25.08 -16.45 33.43
CA LYS A 838 -24.58 -15.38 34.29
C LYS A 838 -24.40 -15.86 35.73
N ASP A 839 -23.36 -15.40 36.42
CA ASP A 839 -23.04 -15.86 37.78
C ASP A 839 -24.17 -15.57 38.79
N ASN A 840 -24.77 -14.38 38.70
CA ASN A 840 -25.88 -13.95 39.54
C ASN A 840 -27.26 -14.28 38.93
N LEU A 841 -27.48 -15.52 38.50
CA LEU A 841 -28.80 -15.99 38.06
C LEU A 841 -29.76 -16.13 39.25
N ALA A 842 -30.95 -15.54 39.17
CA ALA A 842 -31.98 -15.70 40.19
C ALA A 842 -32.68 -17.06 40.07
N ILE A 843 -32.97 -17.71 41.20
CA ILE A 843 -33.67 -19.01 41.23
C ILE A 843 -35.06 -18.97 40.57
N ALA A 844 -35.70 -17.80 40.52
CA ALA A 844 -36.96 -17.60 39.81
C ALA A 844 -36.80 -17.72 38.28
N ASP A 845 -35.69 -17.24 37.73
CA ASP A 845 -35.39 -17.32 36.30
C ASP A 845 -34.84 -18.68 35.91
N ALA A 846 -34.01 -19.30 36.76
CA ALA A 846 -33.60 -20.69 36.60
C ALA A 846 -34.80 -21.67 36.52
N LYS A 847 -35.89 -21.39 37.26
CA LYS A 847 -37.15 -22.14 37.16
C LYS A 847 -37.88 -21.92 35.83
N LYS A 848 -37.89 -20.70 35.28
CA LYS A 848 -38.45 -20.41 33.93
C LYS A 848 -37.67 -21.16 32.85
N ILE A 849 -36.33 -21.14 32.93
CA ILE A 849 -35.46 -21.86 31.99
C ILE A 849 -35.71 -23.38 32.06
N LYS A 850 -35.84 -23.96 33.27
CA LYS A 850 -36.24 -25.38 33.41
C LYS A 850 -37.59 -25.70 32.74
N ALA A 851 -38.55 -24.77 32.75
CA ALA A 851 -39.89 -25.00 32.22
C ALA A 851 -39.91 -25.26 30.70
N LEU A 852 -38.86 -24.88 29.96
CA LEU A 852 -38.68 -25.14 28.53
C LEU A 852 -38.83 -26.63 28.17
N ASN A 853 -38.29 -27.53 28.99
CA ASN A 853 -38.41 -28.99 28.78
C ASN A 853 -39.85 -29.54 28.84
N ASN A 854 -40.80 -28.76 29.38
CA ASN A 854 -42.16 -29.20 29.68
C ASN A 854 -43.20 -28.31 28.99
N SER A 855 -42.78 -27.54 27.98
CA SER A 855 -43.60 -26.54 27.30
C SER A 855 -43.39 -26.63 25.80
N ASP A 856 -44.47 -26.60 25.02
CA ASP A 856 -44.35 -26.30 23.60
C ASP A 856 -43.97 -24.82 23.44
N VAL A 857 -42.81 -24.59 22.85
CA VAL A 857 -42.19 -23.27 22.68
C VAL A 857 -41.78 -23.06 21.23
N ASN A 858 -41.96 -21.83 20.73
CA ASN A 858 -41.38 -21.40 19.46
C ASN A 858 -39.96 -20.85 19.70
N LEU A 859 -39.24 -20.56 18.61
CA LEU A 859 -37.86 -20.06 18.66
C LEU A 859 -37.74 -18.73 19.43
N GLU A 860 -38.71 -17.82 19.28
CA GLU A 860 -38.73 -16.52 19.96
C GLU A 860 -38.84 -16.67 21.48
N LYS A 861 -39.79 -17.47 21.97
CA LYS A 861 -39.99 -17.74 23.39
C LYS A 861 -38.84 -18.54 24.01
N LEU A 862 -38.17 -19.39 23.22
CA LEU A 862 -36.93 -20.05 23.62
C LEU A 862 -35.81 -19.01 23.83
N ILE A 863 -35.60 -18.09 22.88
CA ILE A 863 -34.61 -17.01 22.95
C ILE A 863 -34.90 -16.07 24.13
N GLU A 864 -36.15 -15.62 24.30
CA GLU A 864 -36.59 -14.79 25.43
C GLU A 864 -36.26 -15.45 26.77
N THR A 865 -36.63 -16.73 26.93
CA THR A 865 -36.43 -17.46 28.18
C THR A 865 -34.94 -17.72 28.45
N LEU A 866 -34.15 -18.04 27.42
CA LEU A 866 -32.69 -18.22 27.55
C LEU A 866 -31.99 -16.89 27.87
N ASN A 867 -32.45 -15.75 27.35
CA ASN A 867 -31.90 -14.43 27.63
C ASN A 867 -32.03 -14.02 29.11
N LEU A 868 -32.98 -14.59 29.87
CA LEU A 868 -33.04 -14.45 31.32
C LEU A 868 -31.78 -15.03 32.01
N GLY A 869 -31.15 -16.02 31.40
CA GLY A 869 -29.91 -16.65 31.85
C GLY A 869 -28.64 -15.82 31.60
N LEU A 870 -28.72 -14.75 30.81
CA LEU A 870 -27.55 -14.04 30.25
C LEU A 870 -27.36 -12.63 30.83
N VAL A 871 -26.16 -12.08 30.63
CA VAL A 871 -25.86 -10.65 30.84
C VAL A 871 -26.28 -9.83 29.60
N ALA A 872 -26.57 -8.54 29.78
CA ALA A 872 -27.22 -7.71 28.76
C ALA A 872 -26.42 -7.61 27.44
N ASP A 873 -25.09 -7.54 27.52
CA ASP A 873 -24.15 -7.47 26.39
C ASP A 873 -23.86 -8.83 25.73
N LYS A 874 -24.51 -9.90 26.21
CA LYS A 874 -24.39 -11.28 25.69
C LYS A 874 -25.75 -11.89 25.32
N GLN A 875 -26.81 -11.09 25.25
CA GLN A 875 -28.13 -11.58 24.85
C GLN A 875 -28.13 -12.14 23.42
N LEU A 876 -28.84 -13.26 23.25
CA LEU A 876 -29.14 -13.86 21.95
C LEU A 876 -30.02 -12.89 21.15
N ASN A 877 -29.45 -12.31 20.11
CA ASN A 877 -30.09 -11.38 19.19
C ASN A 877 -29.64 -11.70 17.75
N PHE A 878 -30.55 -12.28 16.98
CA PHE A 878 -30.42 -12.66 15.57
C PHE A 878 -31.82 -12.76 14.95
N ASP A 879 -31.92 -12.71 13.61
CA ASP A 879 -33.22 -12.78 12.94
C ASP A 879 -33.82 -14.21 13.04
N THR A 880 -35.07 -14.29 13.52
CA THR A 880 -35.84 -15.53 13.66
C THR A 880 -36.78 -15.79 12.49
N LYS A 881 -36.98 -14.81 11.60
CA LYS A 881 -38.00 -14.82 10.53
C LYS A 881 -37.90 -16.06 9.64
N ASN A 882 -36.69 -16.39 9.20
CA ASN A 882 -36.41 -17.53 8.33
C ASN A 882 -36.16 -18.84 9.10
N LEU A 883 -36.16 -18.83 10.45
CA LEU A 883 -35.79 -19.98 11.28
C LEU A 883 -36.97 -20.59 12.05
N GLU A 884 -36.96 -21.90 12.24
CA GLU A 884 -37.89 -22.61 13.11
C GLU A 884 -37.15 -23.57 14.07
N LEU A 885 -37.78 -23.84 15.22
CA LEU A 885 -37.34 -24.81 16.21
C LEU A 885 -37.99 -26.16 15.89
N VAL A 886 -37.18 -27.20 15.64
CA VAL A 886 -37.67 -28.52 15.16
C VAL A 886 -38.06 -29.45 16.31
N SER A 887 -37.45 -29.29 17.49
CA SER A 887 -37.73 -30.12 18.67
C SER A 887 -37.81 -29.29 19.94
N THR A 888 -38.87 -29.53 20.72
CA THR A 888 -39.09 -29.00 22.08
C THR A 888 -38.75 -30.01 23.18
N LYS A 889 -38.52 -31.28 22.83
CA LYS A 889 -38.24 -32.36 23.78
C LYS A 889 -36.76 -32.45 24.12
N ASP A 890 -36.48 -32.66 25.41
CA ASP A 890 -35.13 -32.79 25.99
C ASP A 890 -34.17 -31.64 25.58
N LEU A 891 -34.70 -30.41 25.48
CA LEU A 891 -33.94 -29.18 25.19
C LEU A 891 -32.79 -28.95 26.18
N ILE A 892 -32.96 -29.37 27.43
CA ILE A 892 -32.03 -29.14 28.55
C ILE A 892 -31.89 -30.43 29.37
N THR A 893 -30.73 -31.08 29.33
CA THR A 893 -30.46 -32.33 30.06
C THR A 893 -29.37 -32.16 31.12
N LEU A 894 -29.45 -32.91 32.21
CA LEU A 894 -28.40 -32.96 33.24
C LEU A 894 -27.42 -34.09 32.91
N GLU A 895 -26.14 -33.75 32.76
CA GLU A 895 -25.06 -34.71 32.50
C GLU A 895 -23.99 -34.63 33.61
N PHE A 896 -23.52 -35.79 34.11
CA PHE A 896 -22.44 -35.84 35.09
C PHE A 896 -21.56 -37.08 34.96
N ASP A 897 -20.29 -36.94 35.33
CA ASP A 897 -19.28 -38.00 35.44
C ASP A 897 -18.47 -37.84 36.75
N ASP A 898 -17.38 -38.60 36.93
CA ASP A 898 -16.52 -38.51 38.13
C ASP A 898 -15.73 -37.19 38.26
N ARG A 899 -15.81 -36.31 37.26
CA ARG A 899 -14.99 -35.08 37.17
C ARG A 899 -15.82 -33.81 37.00
N SER A 900 -17.07 -33.92 36.56
CA SER A 900 -17.91 -32.79 36.16
C SER A 900 -19.40 -33.06 36.39
N THR A 901 -20.16 -31.98 36.54
CA THR A 901 -21.63 -32.01 36.55
C THR A 901 -22.08 -30.72 35.88
N ALA A 902 -22.80 -30.83 34.77
CA ALA A 902 -23.17 -29.70 33.94
C ALA A 902 -24.54 -29.92 33.29
N ILE A 903 -25.13 -28.85 32.78
CA ILE A 903 -26.30 -28.94 31.92
C ILE A 903 -25.85 -28.99 30.47
N ALA A 904 -26.31 -29.97 29.72
CA ALA A 904 -26.25 -29.93 28.27
C ALA A 904 -27.53 -29.28 27.74
N VAL A 905 -27.38 -28.35 26.80
CA VAL A 905 -28.50 -27.75 26.07
C VAL A 905 -28.43 -28.26 24.63
N LYS A 906 -29.55 -28.74 24.12
CA LYS A 906 -29.67 -29.34 22.79
C LYS A 906 -30.80 -28.69 22.00
N ILE A 907 -30.47 -28.00 20.91
CA ILE A 907 -31.42 -27.20 20.12
C ILE A 907 -31.29 -27.60 18.65
N THR A 908 -32.37 -28.07 18.03
CA THR A 908 -32.41 -28.32 16.58
C THR A 908 -33.12 -27.15 15.89
N LEU A 909 -32.36 -26.35 15.15
CA LEU A 909 -32.87 -25.29 14.29
C LEU A 909 -33.01 -25.78 12.85
N LYS A 910 -33.97 -25.21 12.13
CA LYS A 910 -34.17 -25.41 10.70
C LYS A 910 -34.43 -24.09 10.00
N ASP A 911 -33.86 -23.94 8.82
CA ASP A 911 -34.13 -22.85 7.89
C ASP A 911 -35.39 -23.19 7.07
N LYS A 912 -36.39 -22.30 7.11
CA LYS A 912 -37.66 -22.42 6.40
C LYS A 912 -37.49 -22.30 4.88
N THR A 913 -36.42 -21.66 4.41
CA THR A 913 -36.16 -21.41 2.99
C THR A 913 -35.41 -22.57 2.35
N THR A 914 -34.27 -22.99 2.90
CA THR A 914 -33.46 -24.10 2.37
C THR A 914 -33.88 -25.48 2.88
N GLN A 915 -34.75 -25.55 3.90
CA GLN A 915 -35.11 -26.76 4.66
C GLN A 915 -33.94 -27.43 5.41
N LEU A 916 -32.72 -26.86 5.35
CA LEU A 916 -31.55 -27.36 6.07
C LEU A 916 -31.76 -27.27 7.59
N SER A 917 -31.30 -28.29 8.31
CA SER A 917 -31.47 -28.42 9.76
C SER A 917 -30.12 -28.67 10.43
N THR A 918 -29.87 -28.00 11.57
CA THR A 918 -28.65 -28.17 12.38
C THR A 918 -29.04 -28.42 13.83
N THR A 919 -28.42 -29.43 14.45
CA THR A 919 -28.58 -29.70 15.89
C THR A 919 -27.35 -29.22 16.64
N LEU A 920 -27.57 -28.22 17.49
CA LEU A 920 -26.62 -27.68 18.44
C LEU A 920 -26.66 -28.54 19.71
N GLN A 921 -25.50 -28.88 20.26
CA GLN A 921 -25.40 -29.43 21.62
C GLN A 921 -24.15 -28.86 22.30
N PHE A 922 -24.35 -28.17 23.42
CA PHE A 922 -23.27 -27.54 24.19
C PHE A 922 -23.49 -27.73 25.69
N LYS A 923 -22.42 -27.67 26.49
CA LYS A 923 -22.48 -27.78 27.95
C LYS A 923 -22.33 -26.41 28.59
N THR A 924 -23.10 -26.15 29.64
CA THR A 924 -23.10 -24.88 30.36
C THR A 924 -23.25 -25.12 31.87
N ASP A 925 -22.51 -24.36 32.68
CA ASP A 925 -22.61 -24.44 34.14
C ASP A 925 -23.77 -23.57 34.64
N PHE A 926 -24.85 -24.22 35.07
CA PHE A 926 -25.86 -23.55 35.86
C PHE A 926 -25.34 -23.41 37.30
N ASN A 927 -24.55 -22.36 37.53
CA ASN A 927 -23.87 -21.91 38.76
C ASN A 927 -24.65 -22.16 40.09
N GLY A 928 -24.71 -23.42 40.53
CA GLY A 928 -25.50 -23.85 41.70
C GLY A 928 -26.99 -24.13 41.46
N PHE A 929 -27.49 -24.22 40.23
CA PHE A 929 -28.90 -24.57 39.94
C PHE A 929 -29.09 -25.99 39.40
N LEU A 930 -28.01 -26.77 39.26
CA LEU A 930 -28.02 -28.16 38.75
C LEU A 930 -29.10 -29.06 39.38
N PRO A 931 -29.35 -29.04 40.71
CA PRO A 931 -30.39 -29.89 41.30
C PRO A 931 -31.82 -29.53 40.91
N LEU A 932 -32.08 -28.31 40.40
CA LEU A 932 -33.40 -27.97 39.84
C LEU A 932 -33.79 -28.95 38.73
N PHE A 933 -32.82 -29.36 37.90
CA PHE A 933 -33.05 -30.13 36.68
C PHE A 933 -33.29 -31.63 36.93
N LEU A 934 -33.12 -32.11 38.17
CA LEU A 934 -33.40 -33.51 38.54
C LEU A 934 -34.87 -33.90 38.27
N THR A 935 -35.07 -35.09 37.70
CA THR A 935 -36.35 -35.63 37.21
C THR A 935 -36.74 -36.86 38.02
N PRO A 936 -37.94 -36.92 38.62
CA PRO A 936 -38.36 -38.10 39.36
C PRO A 936 -38.60 -39.27 38.40
N GLU A 937 -38.03 -40.44 38.70
CA GLU A 937 -38.24 -41.69 37.97
C GLU A 937 -39.68 -42.19 38.15
N LYS A 938 -40.24 -41.99 39.35
CA LYS A 938 -41.62 -42.34 39.71
C LYS A 938 -42.22 -41.32 40.69
N ARG A 939 -43.55 -41.36 40.88
CA ARG A 939 -44.25 -40.50 41.86
C ARG A 939 -43.64 -40.72 43.27
N PRO A 940 -43.35 -39.66 44.04
CA PRO A 940 -42.86 -39.80 45.41
C PRO A 940 -43.75 -40.64 46.30
N THR A 941 -43.13 -41.50 47.11
CA THR A 941 -43.77 -42.12 48.27
C THR A 941 -43.65 -41.14 49.43
N VAL A 942 -44.77 -40.74 50.05
CA VAL A 942 -44.77 -39.87 51.23
C VAL A 942 -45.62 -40.54 52.31
N ASP A 943 -45.01 -40.80 53.46
CA ASP A 943 -45.67 -41.34 54.65
C ASP A 943 -45.62 -40.27 55.75
N LEU A 944 -46.80 -39.80 56.17
CA LEU A 944 -46.94 -38.77 57.21
C LEU A 944 -47.04 -39.35 58.62
N ASN A 945 -47.35 -40.65 58.76
CA ASN A 945 -47.40 -41.33 60.04
C ASN A 945 -45.96 -41.65 60.48
N ASN A 946 -45.17 -42.23 59.57
CA ASN A 946 -43.75 -42.50 59.75
C ASN A 946 -42.85 -41.31 59.35
N LYS A 947 -43.43 -40.17 58.96
CA LYS A 947 -42.75 -38.88 58.70
C LYS A 947 -41.56 -38.96 57.72
N TYR A 948 -41.68 -39.71 56.62
CA TYR A 948 -40.63 -39.80 55.59
C TYR A 948 -41.15 -39.60 54.16
N ALA A 949 -40.25 -39.23 53.25
CA ALA A 949 -40.50 -39.27 51.82
C ALA A 949 -39.36 -39.95 51.04
N VAL A 950 -39.72 -40.70 49.99
CA VAL A 950 -38.81 -41.30 49.01
C VAL A 950 -39.03 -40.63 47.66
N ILE A 951 -37.96 -40.08 47.08
CA ILE A 951 -37.97 -39.42 45.77
C ILE A 951 -36.83 -39.97 44.93
N GLU A 952 -37.11 -41.01 44.15
CA GLU A 952 -36.15 -41.56 43.21
C GLU A 952 -35.99 -40.63 42.01
N PHE A 953 -34.76 -40.14 41.76
CA PHE A 953 -34.43 -39.36 40.57
C PHE A 953 -33.83 -40.24 39.47
N LYS A 954 -34.34 -40.09 38.25
CA LYS A 954 -33.92 -40.80 37.03
C LYS A 954 -32.42 -40.70 36.80
N GLU A 955 -31.87 -39.51 37.00
CA GLU A 955 -30.45 -39.22 36.77
C GLU A 955 -29.51 -40.01 37.69
N PHE A 956 -30.00 -40.46 38.85
CA PHE A 956 -29.24 -41.23 39.83
C PHE A 956 -29.46 -42.75 39.76
N LYS A 957 -30.35 -43.25 38.88
CA LYS A 957 -30.67 -44.68 38.76
C LYS A 957 -29.43 -45.58 38.71
N LYS A 958 -29.42 -46.65 39.52
CA LYS A 958 -28.37 -47.67 39.60
C LYS A 958 -27.90 -48.18 38.23
N THR A 959 -26.60 -48.32 38.08
CA THR A 959 -25.93 -48.91 36.90
C THR A 959 -25.38 -50.29 37.24
N THR A 960 -24.67 -50.92 36.30
CA THR A 960 -23.91 -52.17 36.52
C THR A 960 -22.72 -51.99 37.47
N SER A 961 -22.18 -50.76 37.59
CA SER A 961 -20.97 -50.45 38.36
C SER A 961 -21.21 -49.59 39.61
N GLN A 962 -22.35 -48.90 39.72
CA GLN A 962 -22.63 -47.95 40.80
C GLN A 962 -24.07 -48.09 41.33
N THR A 963 -24.24 -48.11 42.65
CA THR A 963 -25.55 -47.95 43.32
C THR A 963 -26.12 -46.56 43.11
N SER A 964 -27.45 -46.39 43.26
CA SER A 964 -28.06 -45.06 43.14
C SER A 964 -27.51 -44.07 44.17
N GLN A 965 -27.07 -44.60 45.31
CA GLN A 965 -26.37 -43.85 46.35
C GLN A 965 -25.01 -43.32 45.84
N GLN A 966 -24.15 -44.20 45.32
CA GLN A 966 -22.82 -43.79 44.81
C GLN A 966 -22.92 -42.69 43.73
N ARG A 967 -23.92 -42.75 42.86
CA ARG A 967 -24.16 -41.74 41.81
C ARG A 967 -24.59 -40.37 42.36
N ILE A 968 -25.30 -40.33 43.48
CA ILE A 968 -25.57 -39.07 44.21
C ILE A 968 -24.29 -38.50 44.82
N LYS A 969 -23.36 -39.35 45.28
CA LYS A 969 -22.09 -38.90 45.86
C LYS A 969 -21.23 -38.22 44.81
N GLN A 970 -21.17 -38.87 43.64
CA GLN A 970 -20.48 -38.39 42.44
C GLN A 970 -21.01 -37.00 42.06
N PHE A 971 -22.34 -36.86 41.90
CA PHE A 971 -23.01 -35.60 41.59
C PHE A 971 -22.72 -34.46 42.59
N ILE A 972 -22.87 -34.70 43.90
CA ILE A 972 -22.62 -33.66 44.91
C ILE A 972 -21.11 -33.35 45.02
N SER A 973 -20.25 -34.38 45.08
CA SER A 973 -18.80 -34.21 45.26
C SER A 973 -18.14 -33.52 44.05
N ALA A 974 -18.58 -33.84 42.82
CA ALA A 974 -18.07 -33.18 41.61
C ALA A 974 -18.40 -31.67 41.62
N PHE A 975 -19.64 -31.31 41.98
CA PHE A 975 -20.03 -29.91 42.12
C PHE A 975 -19.29 -29.19 43.26
N VAL A 976 -19.18 -29.82 44.44
CA VAL A 976 -18.45 -29.26 45.59
C VAL A 976 -16.98 -29.03 45.24
N LYS A 977 -16.30 -30.02 44.64
CA LYS A 977 -14.89 -29.90 44.23
C LYS A 977 -14.66 -28.77 43.23
N ALA A 978 -15.62 -28.51 42.34
CA ALA A 978 -15.54 -27.39 41.40
C ALA A 978 -15.84 -26.01 42.04
N ASN A 979 -16.61 -25.96 43.13
CA ASN A 979 -17.15 -24.71 43.71
C ASN A 979 -16.87 -24.54 45.21
N GLN A 980 -15.87 -25.24 45.76
CA GLN A 980 -15.59 -25.32 47.21
C GLN A 980 -15.37 -23.96 47.90
N ASN A 981 -14.88 -22.96 47.14
CA ASN A 981 -14.61 -21.60 47.61
C ASN A 981 -15.78 -20.62 47.38
N ASP A 982 -16.84 -21.03 46.66
CA ASP A 982 -17.98 -20.17 46.30
C ASP A 982 -19.22 -20.55 47.11
N SER A 983 -19.36 -19.93 48.29
CA SER A 983 -20.51 -20.20 49.15
C SER A 983 -21.85 -19.79 48.51
N ALA A 984 -21.88 -18.82 47.59
CA ALA A 984 -23.11 -18.44 46.91
C ALA A 984 -23.62 -19.57 46.00
N LYS A 985 -22.73 -20.17 45.19
CA LYS A 985 -23.05 -21.35 44.37
C LYS A 985 -23.38 -22.58 45.22
N LEU A 986 -22.66 -22.82 46.32
CA LEU A 986 -22.97 -23.92 47.26
C LEU A 986 -24.36 -23.73 47.93
N ASN A 987 -24.72 -22.50 48.33
CA ASN A 987 -26.03 -22.18 48.89
C ASN A 987 -27.15 -22.31 47.84
N ASN A 988 -26.92 -21.83 46.62
CA ASN A 988 -27.84 -22.00 45.49
C ASN A 988 -28.11 -23.49 45.21
N PHE A 989 -27.09 -24.34 45.26
CA PHE A 989 -27.23 -25.79 45.03
C PHE A 989 -28.09 -26.43 46.12
N ALA A 990 -27.83 -26.10 47.39
CA ALA A 990 -28.60 -26.59 48.52
C ALA A 990 -30.09 -26.17 48.46
N ASN A 991 -30.36 -24.90 48.13
CA ASN A 991 -31.71 -24.38 47.90
C ASN A 991 -32.40 -25.03 46.70
N SER A 992 -31.66 -25.27 45.62
CA SER A 992 -32.15 -25.94 44.41
C SER A 992 -32.51 -27.39 44.69
N PHE A 993 -31.71 -28.10 45.50
CA PHE A 993 -31.98 -29.47 45.90
C PHE A 993 -33.21 -29.53 46.79
N SER A 994 -33.32 -28.64 47.77
CA SER A 994 -34.52 -28.58 48.61
C SER A 994 -35.78 -28.21 47.83
N TYR A 995 -35.69 -27.29 46.86
CA TYR A 995 -36.81 -27.02 45.94
C TYR A 995 -37.18 -28.24 45.10
N ALA A 996 -36.20 -29.01 44.61
CA ALA A 996 -36.44 -30.25 43.86
C ALA A 996 -37.13 -31.34 44.69
N VAL A 997 -36.95 -31.34 46.02
CA VAL A 997 -37.68 -32.21 46.96
C VAL A 997 -39.06 -31.62 47.30
N SER A 998 -39.11 -30.41 47.85
CA SER A 998 -40.32 -29.79 48.40
C SER A 998 -41.41 -29.54 47.36
N SER A 999 -41.06 -29.19 46.11
CA SER A 999 -42.03 -29.07 45.00
C SER A 999 -42.73 -30.39 44.64
N ARG A 1000 -42.30 -31.51 45.22
CA ARG A 1000 -42.81 -32.87 44.98
C ARG A 1000 -43.42 -33.51 46.24
N VAL A 1001 -43.34 -32.82 47.39
CA VAL A 1001 -43.92 -33.23 48.69
C VAL A 1001 -45.09 -32.29 49.00
N SER A 1002 -46.28 -32.63 48.51
CA SER A 1002 -47.49 -31.79 48.62
C SER A 1002 -47.96 -31.52 50.05
N SER A 1003 -47.51 -32.31 51.02
CA SER A 1003 -47.78 -32.10 52.45
C SER A 1003 -46.99 -30.94 53.06
N GLY A 1004 -45.93 -30.48 52.40
CA GLY A 1004 -44.83 -29.74 53.03
C GLY A 1004 -43.77 -30.69 53.63
N ILE A 1005 -42.51 -30.25 53.61
CA ILE A 1005 -41.37 -30.99 54.21
C ILE A 1005 -41.27 -30.78 55.73
N ASP A 1006 -41.97 -29.77 56.25
CA ASP A 1006 -42.08 -29.42 57.67
C ASP A 1006 -42.85 -30.44 58.51
N LYS A 1007 -43.48 -31.42 57.86
CA LYS A 1007 -44.11 -32.58 58.51
C LYS A 1007 -43.22 -33.82 58.52
N LEU A 1008 -42.08 -33.76 57.83
CA LEU A 1008 -41.18 -34.88 57.62
C LEU A 1008 -39.91 -34.77 58.47
N ASN A 1009 -39.39 -35.93 58.84
CA ASN A 1009 -38.13 -36.13 59.54
C ASN A 1009 -37.04 -36.63 58.56
N LEU A 1010 -37.42 -37.36 57.50
CA LEU A 1010 -36.47 -38.03 56.58
C LEU A 1010 -36.83 -37.84 55.10
N ILE A 1011 -35.82 -37.51 54.28
CA ILE A 1011 -35.90 -37.46 52.81
C ILE A 1011 -34.88 -38.43 52.20
N ILE A 1012 -35.35 -39.43 51.45
CA ILE A 1012 -34.53 -40.43 50.76
C ILE A 1012 -34.56 -40.15 49.24
N PRO A 1013 -33.48 -39.59 48.63
CA PRO A 1013 -33.48 -39.20 47.22
C PRO A 1013 -33.10 -40.33 46.23
N TYR A 1014 -33.32 -41.61 46.58
CA TYR A 1014 -32.90 -42.79 45.81
C TYR A 1014 -33.72 -44.04 46.18
N ASN A 1015 -33.53 -45.14 45.44
CA ASN A 1015 -34.31 -46.37 45.61
C ASN A 1015 -33.97 -47.07 46.94
N VAL A 1016 -35.01 -47.32 47.74
CA VAL A 1016 -34.96 -47.98 49.04
C VAL A 1016 -34.77 -49.51 48.94
N GLU A 1017 -35.06 -50.11 47.79
CA GLU A 1017 -34.85 -51.53 47.50
C GLU A 1017 -33.36 -51.90 47.44
N GLU A 1018 -32.46 -50.91 47.31
CA GLU A 1018 -31.00 -51.12 47.34
C GLU A 1018 -30.44 -51.29 48.77
N PHE A 1019 -31.25 -51.07 49.83
CA PHE A 1019 -30.83 -51.32 51.20
C PHE A 1019 -30.92 -52.82 51.56
N LYS A 1020 -29.85 -53.36 52.17
CA LYS A 1020 -29.95 -54.62 52.94
C LYS A 1020 -30.95 -54.44 54.08
N ALA A 1021 -31.81 -55.42 54.34
CA ALA A 1021 -32.94 -55.30 55.27
C ALA A 1021 -32.55 -54.86 56.70
N THR A 1022 -31.36 -55.26 57.19
CA THR A 1022 -30.78 -54.85 58.48
C THR A 1022 -30.34 -53.39 58.53
N ASN A 1023 -30.10 -52.77 57.37
CA ASN A 1023 -29.49 -51.45 57.20
C ASN A 1023 -30.46 -50.45 56.54
N ASN A 1024 -31.75 -50.79 56.40
CA ASN A 1024 -32.77 -49.93 55.79
C ASN A 1024 -33.29 -48.91 56.83
N PRO A 1025 -33.10 -47.58 56.62
CA PRO A 1025 -33.56 -46.56 57.57
C PRO A 1025 -35.06 -46.57 57.85
N ILE A 1026 -35.90 -46.96 56.86
CA ILE A 1026 -37.36 -47.02 57.03
C ILE A 1026 -37.73 -48.11 58.04
N ASN A 1027 -37.13 -49.30 57.93
CA ASN A 1027 -37.37 -50.40 58.87
C ASN A 1027 -37.03 -49.98 60.31
N TRP A 1028 -35.94 -49.23 60.49
CA TRP A 1028 -35.55 -48.71 61.80
C TRP A 1028 -36.51 -47.64 62.34
N MET A 1029 -37.03 -46.75 61.50
CA MET A 1029 -38.05 -45.77 61.91
C MET A 1029 -39.38 -46.43 62.29
N VAL A 1030 -39.86 -47.40 61.50
CA VAL A 1030 -41.10 -48.15 61.78
C VAL A 1030 -40.97 -48.99 63.05
N ASN A 1031 -39.81 -49.62 63.28
CA ASN A 1031 -39.53 -50.35 64.52
C ASN A 1031 -39.46 -49.41 65.74
N ALA A 1032 -38.82 -48.24 65.61
CA ALA A 1032 -38.77 -47.24 66.70
C ALA A 1032 -40.17 -46.71 67.05
N ALA A 1033 -41.00 -46.45 66.04
CA ALA A 1033 -42.39 -46.02 66.22
C ALA A 1033 -43.33 -47.09 66.81
N THR A 1034 -42.91 -48.37 66.83
CA THR A 1034 -43.70 -49.49 67.37
C THR A 1034 -43.19 -50.04 68.71
N GLY A 1035 -42.00 -49.64 69.19
CA GLY A 1035 -41.61 -49.86 70.58
C GLY A 1035 -40.16 -49.56 70.96
N ASN A 1036 -39.99 -48.90 72.12
CA ASN A 1036 -38.75 -48.82 72.93
C ASN A 1036 -37.51 -48.11 72.34
N ILE A 1037 -37.65 -47.23 71.33
CA ILE A 1037 -36.59 -46.28 70.94
C ILE A 1037 -37.19 -44.85 70.83
N PRO A 1038 -36.55 -43.78 71.36
CA PRO A 1038 -37.11 -42.43 71.35
C PRO A 1038 -37.46 -41.86 69.96
N GLU A 1039 -38.60 -41.18 69.86
CA GLU A 1039 -39.28 -40.69 68.64
C GLU A 1039 -38.55 -39.59 67.82
N SER A 1040 -37.22 -39.46 67.98
CA SER A 1040 -36.49 -38.23 67.63
C SER A 1040 -35.14 -38.48 66.97
N TRP A 1041 -34.90 -39.68 66.43
CA TRP A 1041 -33.62 -40.04 65.78
C TRP A 1041 -33.82 -40.33 64.30
N ILE A 1042 -32.88 -39.85 63.49
CA ILE A 1042 -32.86 -40.02 62.05
C ILE A 1042 -31.45 -40.49 61.67
N GLY A 1043 -31.35 -41.62 60.97
CA GLY A 1043 -30.08 -42.29 60.67
C GLY A 1043 -29.50 -41.99 59.28
N ALA A 1044 -28.21 -42.24 59.15
CA ALA A 1044 -27.44 -42.28 57.91
C ALA A 1044 -26.66 -43.62 57.86
N SER A 1045 -25.97 -43.94 56.76
CA SER A 1045 -25.01 -45.05 56.74
C SER A 1045 -23.57 -44.51 56.70
N ARG A 1046 -22.59 -45.32 57.11
CA ARG A 1046 -21.16 -44.98 56.98
C ARG A 1046 -20.72 -44.74 55.53
N GLU A 1047 -21.48 -45.26 54.57
CA GLU A 1047 -21.28 -45.03 53.14
C GLU A 1047 -22.02 -43.77 52.65
N PHE A 1048 -23.15 -43.40 53.29
CA PHE A 1048 -24.08 -42.37 52.83
C PHE A 1048 -24.87 -41.57 53.87
N THR A 1049 -24.80 -40.24 53.74
CA THR A 1049 -25.74 -39.30 54.39
C THR A 1049 -27.11 -39.35 53.73
N VAL A 1050 -28.14 -39.67 54.51
CA VAL A 1050 -29.54 -39.43 54.12
C VAL A 1050 -29.94 -38.03 54.60
N PHE A 1051 -30.72 -37.28 53.82
CA PHE A 1051 -31.08 -35.91 54.20
C PHE A 1051 -32.09 -35.94 55.35
N GLY A 1052 -31.65 -35.42 56.50
CA GLY A 1052 -32.28 -35.59 57.81
C GLY A 1052 -31.42 -36.36 58.79
N GLY A 1053 -30.47 -37.19 58.36
CA GLY A 1053 -29.67 -38.10 59.22
C GLY A 1053 -28.32 -37.59 59.73
N LEU A 1054 -28.12 -36.27 59.84
CA LEU A 1054 -26.84 -35.62 60.14
C LEU A 1054 -26.62 -35.27 61.63
N GLN A 1055 -26.12 -36.23 62.42
CA GLN A 1055 -25.37 -35.94 63.66
C GLN A 1055 -24.31 -37.02 63.94
N ASN A 1056 -23.13 -36.60 64.40
CA ASN A 1056 -22.30 -37.41 65.28
C ASN A 1056 -21.93 -36.61 66.55
N ASN A 1057 -22.61 -36.95 67.65
CA ASN A 1057 -22.60 -36.41 69.01
C ASN A 1057 -21.48 -35.42 69.43
N THR A 1058 -21.88 -34.20 69.78
CA THR A 1058 -21.41 -33.54 71.02
C THR A 1058 -22.62 -33.14 71.87
N ARG A 1059 -22.43 -32.67 73.11
CA ARG A 1059 -23.54 -32.38 74.06
C ARG A 1059 -24.44 -31.20 73.67
N ASN A 1060 -24.13 -30.50 72.59
CA ASN A 1060 -24.91 -29.38 72.04
C ASN A 1060 -25.61 -29.85 70.75
N ASN A 1061 -26.78 -29.28 70.40
CA ASN A 1061 -27.58 -29.72 69.24
C ASN A 1061 -26.98 -29.35 67.85
N GLU A 1062 -25.66 -29.30 67.73
CA GLU A 1062 -24.96 -28.90 66.52
C GLU A 1062 -24.69 -30.11 65.61
N ALA A 1063 -25.14 -30.04 64.37
CA ALA A 1063 -24.85 -31.03 63.35
C ALA A 1063 -23.48 -30.75 62.72
N ASN A 1064 -22.61 -31.77 62.72
CA ASN A 1064 -21.24 -31.71 62.21
C ASN A 1064 -21.05 -32.47 60.88
N GLY A 1065 -22.15 -32.75 60.15
CA GLY A 1065 -22.16 -33.35 58.81
C GLY A 1065 -21.65 -34.80 58.72
N LYS A 1066 -21.18 -35.39 59.83
CA LYS A 1066 -20.64 -36.75 59.85
C LYS A 1066 -21.71 -37.83 59.66
N PRO A 1067 -21.36 -38.98 59.05
CA PRO A 1067 -22.21 -40.16 59.03
C PRO A 1067 -22.62 -40.63 60.44
N TRP A 1068 -23.82 -41.20 60.53
CA TRP A 1068 -24.28 -41.93 61.72
C TRP A 1068 -23.39 -43.17 61.93
N ASN A 1069 -22.79 -43.28 63.12
CA ASN A 1069 -22.27 -44.55 63.60
C ASN A 1069 -23.41 -45.24 64.36
N TYR A 1070 -23.60 -46.54 64.12
CA TYR A 1070 -24.72 -47.33 64.65
C TYR A 1070 -24.71 -47.38 66.19
N ASN A 1071 -25.38 -46.42 66.83
CA ASN A 1071 -25.57 -46.32 68.27
C ASN A 1071 -26.76 -45.41 68.63
N ALA A 1072 -27.17 -45.43 69.90
CA ALA A 1072 -28.31 -44.71 70.46
C ALA A 1072 -28.06 -43.22 70.83
N ALA A 1073 -26.84 -42.70 70.60
CA ALA A 1073 -26.47 -41.33 70.92
C ALA A 1073 -26.36 -40.43 69.67
N ASP A 1074 -26.06 -41.01 68.50
CA ASP A 1074 -25.94 -40.33 67.22
C ASP A 1074 -27.29 -40.29 66.46
N GLY A 1075 -27.49 -39.26 65.62
CA GLY A 1075 -28.72 -39.04 64.84
C GLY A 1075 -29.40 -37.69 65.13
N THR A 1076 -30.02 -37.08 64.11
CA THR A 1076 -30.58 -35.72 64.18
C THR A 1076 -31.79 -35.64 65.12
N LYS A 1077 -31.72 -34.73 66.09
CA LYS A 1077 -32.76 -34.51 67.13
C LYS A 1077 -33.57 -33.24 66.85
N LYS A 1078 -34.60 -32.98 67.67
CA LYS A 1078 -35.26 -31.66 67.75
C LYS A 1078 -34.26 -30.53 67.98
N LEU A 1079 -34.56 -29.35 67.42
CA LEU A 1079 -33.73 -28.15 67.50
C LEU A 1079 -32.27 -28.43 67.12
N THR A 1080 -32.04 -29.16 66.03
CA THR A 1080 -30.69 -29.34 65.46
C THR A 1080 -30.37 -28.17 64.54
N PHE A 1081 -29.14 -27.68 64.59
CA PHE A 1081 -28.65 -26.56 63.77
C PHE A 1081 -27.27 -26.87 63.19
N ALA A 1082 -26.87 -26.16 62.14
CA ALA A 1082 -25.52 -26.16 61.58
C ALA A 1082 -24.87 -24.78 61.76
N THR A 1083 -23.55 -24.74 61.95
CA THR A 1083 -22.77 -23.51 61.74
C THR A 1083 -22.20 -23.55 60.32
N ILE A 1084 -22.60 -22.58 59.49
CA ILE A 1084 -22.17 -22.44 58.09
C ILE A 1084 -21.73 -20.99 57.92
N ASP A 1085 -20.55 -20.76 57.33
CA ASP A 1085 -19.95 -19.43 57.15
C ASP A 1085 -19.97 -18.57 58.44
N ASN A 1086 -19.62 -19.20 59.58
CA ASN A 1086 -19.63 -18.63 60.93
C ASN A 1086 -21.00 -18.14 61.46
N LYS A 1087 -22.12 -18.58 60.86
CA LYS A 1087 -23.50 -18.25 61.27
C LYS A 1087 -24.31 -19.52 61.56
N GLN A 1088 -25.26 -19.45 62.50
CA GLN A 1088 -26.03 -20.60 62.94
C GLN A 1088 -27.41 -20.67 62.29
N TYR A 1089 -27.73 -21.84 61.69
CA TYR A 1089 -28.99 -22.08 60.99
C TYR A 1089 -29.67 -23.38 61.45
N TRP A 1090 -30.96 -23.34 61.79
CA TRP A 1090 -31.75 -24.51 62.15
C TRP A 1090 -31.97 -25.45 60.96
N ILE A 1091 -31.75 -26.75 61.18
CA ILE A 1091 -32.19 -27.84 60.32
C ILE A 1091 -33.59 -28.30 60.76
N THR A 1092 -33.79 -28.52 62.06
CA THR A 1092 -35.05 -29.08 62.62
C THR A 1092 -35.74 -28.17 63.64
N ASN A 1093 -37.07 -28.30 63.70
CA ASN A 1093 -37.93 -27.63 64.67
C ASN A 1093 -37.91 -28.33 66.05
N LYS A 1094 -38.74 -27.84 66.99
CA LYS A 1094 -38.88 -28.42 68.34
C LYS A 1094 -39.47 -29.85 68.36
N ASP A 1095 -40.08 -30.28 67.26
CA ASP A 1095 -40.83 -31.52 67.08
C ASP A 1095 -40.05 -32.56 66.23
N SER A 1096 -38.75 -32.28 65.98
CA SER A 1096 -37.79 -33.09 65.18
C SER A 1096 -38.02 -33.14 63.66
N GLN A 1097 -38.93 -32.32 63.12
CA GLN A 1097 -39.18 -32.20 61.68
C GLN A 1097 -38.30 -31.09 61.07
N PHE A 1098 -38.14 -31.04 59.75
CA PHE A 1098 -37.45 -29.92 59.10
C PHE A 1098 -38.12 -28.56 59.35
N VAL A 1099 -37.35 -27.47 59.43
CA VAL A 1099 -37.95 -26.12 59.43
C VAL A 1099 -38.41 -25.74 58.02
N GLY A 1100 -39.72 -25.51 57.82
CA GLY A 1100 -40.33 -25.40 56.49
C GLY A 1100 -40.13 -24.10 55.70
N ASN A 1101 -39.39 -23.13 56.21
CA ASN A 1101 -39.18 -21.84 55.53
C ASN A 1101 -37.91 -21.12 56.00
N SER A 1102 -37.45 -20.17 55.19
CA SER A 1102 -36.20 -19.43 55.38
C SER A 1102 -36.13 -18.68 56.72
N ARG A 1103 -37.20 -18.00 57.14
CA ARG A 1103 -37.25 -17.28 58.43
C ARG A 1103 -37.09 -18.24 59.61
N SER A 1104 -37.68 -19.43 59.52
CA SER A 1104 -37.54 -20.48 60.54
C SER A 1104 -36.17 -21.16 60.57
N THR A 1105 -35.29 -20.93 59.58
CA THR A 1105 -33.88 -21.39 59.65
C THR A 1105 -32.99 -20.48 60.51
N ILE A 1106 -33.40 -19.27 60.87
CA ILE A 1106 -32.53 -18.34 61.61
C ILE A 1106 -32.45 -18.75 63.09
N LYS A 1107 -31.24 -18.99 63.61
CA LYS A 1107 -31.01 -19.32 65.03
C LYS A 1107 -30.49 -18.12 65.84
N THR A 1108 -29.24 -17.74 65.62
CA THR A 1108 -28.54 -16.62 66.29
C THR A 1108 -27.53 -16.01 65.32
N SER A 1109 -27.05 -14.79 65.62
CA SER A 1109 -26.09 -13.98 64.85
C SER A 1109 -26.41 -13.65 63.37
N ALA A 1110 -27.43 -14.25 62.76
CA ALA A 1110 -27.91 -13.92 61.41
C ALA A 1110 -29.20 -13.07 61.43
N THR A 1111 -29.25 -12.03 60.60
CA THR A 1111 -30.45 -11.18 60.38
C THR A 1111 -31.31 -11.66 59.21
N THR A 1112 -30.70 -12.34 58.25
CA THR A 1112 -31.34 -13.01 57.10
C THR A 1112 -30.74 -14.40 56.93
N SER A 1113 -31.46 -15.31 56.27
CA SER A 1113 -30.94 -16.63 55.92
C SER A 1113 -30.73 -16.75 54.41
N PRO A 1114 -29.62 -17.32 53.94
CA PRO A 1114 -29.44 -17.68 52.54
C PRO A 1114 -30.17 -18.99 52.18
N PHE A 1115 -30.79 -19.68 53.13
CA PHE A 1115 -31.44 -20.98 52.93
C PHE A 1115 -32.96 -20.86 52.80
N THR A 1116 -33.56 -21.67 51.93
CA THR A 1116 -35.03 -21.72 51.74
C THR A 1116 -35.77 -22.35 52.91
N ASP A 1117 -35.11 -23.28 53.62
CA ASP A 1117 -35.69 -24.19 54.62
C ASP A 1117 -34.56 -25.05 55.26
N GLY A 1118 -34.91 -25.89 56.23
CA GLY A 1118 -33.96 -26.73 56.97
C GLY A 1118 -33.35 -27.89 56.16
N LEU A 1119 -34.01 -28.32 55.07
CA LEU A 1119 -33.45 -29.33 54.17
C LEU A 1119 -32.30 -28.71 53.34
N ALA A 1120 -32.44 -27.46 52.90
CA ALA A 1120 -31.32 -26.73 52.29
C ALA A 1120 -30.14 -26.58 53.27
N VAL A 1121 -30.39 -26.27 54.56
CA VAL A 1121 -29.32 -26.23 55.58
C VAL A 1121 -28.62 -27.60 55.71
N ALA A 1122 -29.37 -28.71 55.72
CA ALA A 1122 -28.81 -30.06 55.77
C ALA A 1122 -27.99 -30.43 54.52
N VAL A 1123 -28.43 -30.03 53.32
CA VAL A 1123 -27.69 -30.24 52.07
C VAL A 1123 -26.38 -29.44 52.10
N ARG A 1124 -26.43 -28.17 52.49
CA ARG A 1124 -25.24 -27.30 52.55
C ARG A 1124 -24.20 -27.77 53.58
N LEU A 1125 -24.64 -28.34 54.71
CA LEU A 1125 -23.77 -28.97 55.70
C LEU A 1125 -23.09 -30.24 55.15
N LEU A 1126 -23.82 -31.08 54.41
CA LEU A 1126 -23.20 -32.23 53.73
C LEU A 1126 -22.11 -31.77 52.75
N MET A 1127 -22.35 -30.67 52.05
CA MET A 1127 -21.38 -30.08 51.12
C MET A 1127 -20.10 -29.57 51.82
N ASP A 1128 -20.19 -29.04 53.05
CA ASP A 1128 -18.99 -28.68 53.82
C ASP A 1128 -18.17 -29.90 54.26
N THR A 1129 -18.79 -31.08 54.44
CA THR A 1129 -18.08 -32.34 54.73
C THR A 1129 -17.59 -33.10 53.48
N LEU A 1130 -17.72 -32.49 52.30
CA LEU A 1130 -17.21 -32.99 51.02
C LEU A 1130 -16.16 -32.04 50.39
N LYS A 1131 -15.72 -31.03 51.15
CA LYS A 1131 -14.53 -30.21 50.91
C LYS A 1131 -13.30 -30.92 51.48
#